data_AF-A0A9P8KWY5-F1
#
_entry.id   AF-A0A9P8KWY5-F1
#
_cell.length_a   1.000
_cell.length_b   1.000
_cell.length_c   1.000
_cell.angle_alpha   90.00
_cell.angle_beta   90.00
_cell.angle_gamma   90.00
#
_symmetry.space_group_name_H-M   'P 1'
#
loop_
_entity.id
_entity.type
_entity.pdbx_description
1 polymer ?
#
loop_
_entity_poly.entity_id
_entity_poly.type
_entity_poly.pdbx_seq_one_letter_code
_entity_poly.pdbx_strand_id
1 'polypeptide(L)'
;MTSRLTTTELTRFTTTEKARANPKNELERKMQNIWSIALGMDKSLIGRGDNFFELGGDSMSALRVAVKARAEGISILTSDVFTNPVLAPLCGMISSKKEHDGVEQNNDKRALVGRLASDEDINAISRQLGIKADAIEDIYEATSYQSFATVTTLLKSRGNINYYFFIVDGPLDKVRLRQACRKIFKHHNLLRTVFTASRRRALQVVLKSPEFVFEYFDNINDPESFAKGMIDDDFKAPVLLGELMTRFALIQNGDEQSVLFMRLSHAQYDGVSLERMKANLENEYHGLRLLSGPKFVDYFHYANTSAAETFWTKYLKGSKMTQLVNHQGPAYRNIFDYLLERRIPARTLRYRGITDASLAKAAWAHTLALLTGSLDVVFGVLTSGRNAAIPGIEDINGPTVNQTPFRVQLQEGGTVMDLLQNVQEQQAMTMPYESTPFSHIIEKYTNWPKWSRFSSIVHHASILDIKSMKLGDTECRIESFANECDTTDIWVRSNFIDDQFHIILAASSITIPQDLLQVIMDIFCEKIAEFASDPDAALEDPLARRVADSTIPLFPKNTLPLRLQLSQDVDFVNSPFRALVEKAWDEILCIHEMEFREQDVEITPDTAFFDVWGNMLAAQQFADFYSVYTTKTILLEDIVDYP
;
A
#
# COMPACT_ATOMS: atom_id res chain seq x y z
N MET A 1 14.31 11.37 -47.11
CA MET A 1 13.45 12.17 -46.20
C MET A 1 12.24 11.34 -45.84
N THR A 2 12.41 10.37 -44.94
CA THR A 2 11.32 9.57 -44.35
C THR A 2 11.23 9.99 -42.90
N SER A 3 10.21 10.80 -42.58
CA SER A 3 9.99 11.37 -41.26
C SER A 3 9.61 10.28 -40.25
N ARG A 4 10.31 10.26 -39.12
CA ARG A 4 9.97 9.50 -37.92
C ARG A 4 8.69 10.11 -37.33
N LEU A 5 7.58 9.38 -37.42
CA LEU A 5 6.33 9.71 -36.72
C LEU A 5 6.44 9.28 -35.24
N THR A 6 5.86 10.07 -34.35
CA THR A 6 5.75 9.80 -32.90
C THR A 6 4.67 8.74 -32.61
N THR A 7 4.67 8.12 -31.43
CA THR A 7 3.72 7.04 -31.10
C THR A 7 2.27 7.52 -31.06
N THR A 8 2.00 8.77 -30.64
CA THR A 8 0.69 9.42 -30.76
C THR A 8 0.23 9.53 -32.22
N GLU A 9 1.16 9.68 -33.16
CA GLU A 9 0.87 9.68 -34.58
C GLU A 9 0.70 8.24 -35.11
N LEU A 10 1.46 7.26 -34.60
CA LEU A 10 1.24 5.85 -34.94
C LEU A 10 -0.11 5.32 -34.43
N THR A 11 -0.61 5.74 -33.26
CA THR A 11 -1.98 5.40 -32.81
C THR A 11 -3.05 6.04 -33.71
N ARG A 12 -2.78 7.25 -34.23
CA ARG A 12 -3.62 7.93 -35.24
C ARG A 12 -3.53 7.31 -36.64
N PHE A 13 -2.42 6.68 -37.02
CA PHE A 13 -2.20 6.13 -38.36
C PHE A 13 -2.45 4.61 -38.46
N THR A 14 -2.43 3.86 -37.35
CA THR A 14 -2.81 2.44 -37.32
C THR A 14 -4.33 2.24 -37.23
N THR A 15 -5.07 3.25 -36.79
CA THR A 15 -6.51 3.36 -37.07
C THR A 15 -6.73 3.87 -38.49
N THR A 16 -6.43 3.02 -39.47
CA THR A 16 -7.13 3.13 -40.76
C THR A 16 -8.62 3.17 -40.46
N GLU A 17 -9.36 4.01 -41.20
CA GLU A 17 -10.82 4.18 -41.19
C GLU A 17 -11.60 2.86 -41.42
N LYS A 18 -11.41 1.85 -40.57
CA LYS A 18 -12.44 0.83 -40.37
C LYS A 18 -13.53 1.54 -39.61
N ALA A 19 -14.67 1.73 -40.26
CA ALA A 19 -15.88 2.23 -39.64
C ALA A 19 -16.13 1.47 -38.32
N ARG A 20 -15.83 2.12 -37.18
CA ARG A 20 -16.01 1.52 -35.85
C ARG A 20 -17.49 1.21 -35.71
N ALA A 21 -17.80 -0.05 -35.38
CA ALA A 21 -19.18 -0.46 -35.28
C ALA A 21 -19.84 0.23 -34.08
N ASN A 22 -20.91 0.96 -34.35
CA ASN A 22 -21.62 1.73 -33.33
C ASN A 22 -22.29 0.82 -32.27
N PRO A 23 -22.45 1.32 -31.03
CA PRO A 23 -23.32 0.70 -30.04
C PRO A 23 -24.73 0.41 -30.59
N LYS A 24 -25.24 -0.81 -30.37
CA LYS A 24 -26.56 -1.27 -30.85
C LYS A 24 -27.68 -1.01 -29.84
N ASN A 25 -27.42 -1.16 -28.55
CA ASN A 25 -28.44 -1.03 -27.50
C ASN A 25 -28.13 0.13 -26.54
N GLU A 26 -29.07 0.42 -25.63
CA GLU A 26 -28.95 1.54 -24.68
C GLU A 26 -27.81 1.33 -23.68
N LEU A 27 -27.61 0.10 -23.20
CA LEU A 27 -26.53 -0.23 -22.28
C LEU A 27 -25.15 0.02 -22.90
N GLU A 28 -24.93 -0.43 -24.15
CA GLU A 28 -23.69 -0.18 -24.88
C GLU A 28 -23.46 1.33 -25.08
N ARG A 29 -24.51 2.13 -25.32
CA ARG A 29 -24.39 3.60 -25.42
C ARG A 29 -24.02 4.26 -24.09
N LYS A 30 -24.60 3.81 -22.98
CA LYS A 30 -24.23 4.29 -21.63
C LYS A 30 -22.79 3.93 -21.30
N MET A 31 -22.41 2.67 -21.51
CA MET A 31 -21.04 2.20 -21.26
C MET A 31 -20.01 2.89 -22.16
N GLN A 32 -20.33 3.18 -23.42
CA GLN A 32 -19.48 3.99 -24.30
C GLN A 32 -19.21 5.38 -23.72
N ASN A 33 -20.25 6.05 -23.20
CA ASN A 33 -20.11 7.37 -22.56
C ASN A 33 -19.28 7.28 -21.27
N ILE A 34 -19.48 6.23 -20.48
CA ILE A 34 -18.68 5.98 -19.26
C ILE A 34 -17.20 5.78 -19.61
N TRP A 35 -16.89 4.95 -20.61
CA TRP A 35 -15.52 4.73 -21.08
C TRP A 35 -14.88 6.02 -21.61
N SER A 36 -15.62 6.80 -22.40
CA SER A 36 -15.17 8.10 -22.90
C SER A 36 -14.69 9.01 -21.77
N ILE A 37 -15.45 9.08 -20.67
CA ILE A 37 -15.12 9.94 -19.53
C ILE A 37 -13.96 9.34 -18.71
N ALA A 38 -13.93 8.02 -18.52
CA ALA A 38 -12.87 7.35 -17.76
C ALA A 38 -11.50 7.42 -18.46
N LEU A 39 -11.48 7.32 -19.80
CA LEU A 39 -10.28 7.35 -20.65
C LEU A 39 -9.91 8.78 -21.11
N GLY A 40 -10.79 9.76 -20.90
CA GLY A 40 -10.56 11.14 -21.33
C GLY A 40 -10.50 11.32 -22.85
N MET A 41 -11.27 10.53 -23.61
CA MET A 41 -11.29 10.56 -25.08
C MET A 41 -12.70 10.76 -25.64
N ASP A 42 -12.81 11.23 -26.88
CA ASP A 42 -14.11 11.45 -27.52
C ASP A 42 -14.87 10.13 -27.71
N LYS A 43 -16.17 10.12 -27.38
CA LYS A 43 -17.04 8.94 -27.50
C LYS A 43 -17.08 8.33 -28.91
N SER A 44 -16.89 9.13 -29.96
CA SER A 44 -16.86 8.67 -31.35
C SER A 44 -15.65 7.78 -31.65
N LEU A 45 -14.63 7.83 -30.79
CA LEU A 45 -13.44 6.99 -30.87
C LEU A 45 -13.60 5.63 -30.18
N ILE A 46 -14.81 5.30 -29.68
CA ILE A 46 -15.06 4.06 -28.93
C ILE A 46 -16.13 3.25 -29.65
N GLY A 47 -15.74 2.16 -30.29
CA GLY A 47 -16.63 1.20 -30.95
C GLY A 47 -17.09 0.06 -30.03
N ARG A 48 -18.19 -0.62 -30.41
CA ARG A 48 -18.70 -1.79 -29.69
C ARG A 48 -17.70 -2.96 -29.58
N GLY A 49 -16.78 -3.04 -30.54
CA GLY A 49 -15.79 -4.11 -30.66
C GLY A 49 -14.41 -3.72 -30.15
N ASP A 50 -14.27 -2.51 -29.61
CA ASP A 50 -12.98 -2.01 -29.13
C ASP A 50 -12.67 -2.60 -27.75
N ASN A 51 -11.41 -2.94 -27.53
CA ASN A 51 -10.87 -3.39 -26.26
C ASN A 51 -10.45 -2.19 -25.40
N PHE A 52 -10.85 -2.20 -24.13
CA PHE A 52 -10.60 -1.13 -23.17
C PHE A 52 -9.10 -0.80 -23.01
N PHE A 53 -8.24 -1.82 -22.95
CA PHE A 53 -6.80 -1.65 -22.76
C PHE A 53 -6.09 -1.22 -24.05
N GLU A 54 -6.59 -1.66 -25.21
CA GLU A 54 -6.11 -1.17 -26.52
C GLU A 54 -6.38 0.33 -26.70
N LEU A 55 -7.45 0.85 -26.09
CA LEU A 55 -7.78 2.29 -26.06
C LEU A 55 -6.96 3.08 -25.02
N GLY A 56 -6.01 2.44 -24.33
CA GLY A 56 -5.14 3.07 -23.34
C GLY A 56 -5.65 2.98 -21.90
N GLY A 57 -6.66 2.16 -21.65
CA GLY A 57 -7.13 1.85 -20.29
C GLY A 57 -6.08 1.15 -19.43
N ASP A 58 -6.23 1.31 -18.13
CA ASP A 58 -5.40 0.76 -17.06
C ASP A 58 -6.30 0.42 -15.85
N SER A 59 -5.71 -0.04 -14.74
CA SER A 59 -6.46 -0.39 -13.53
C SER A 59 -7.24 0.79 -12.94
N MET A 60 -6.71 2.02 -13.02
CA MET A 60 -7.35 3.21 -12.42
C MET A 60 -8.52 3.71 -13.26
N SER A 61 -8.38 3.72 -14.59
CA SER A 61 -9.47 4.02 -15.50
C SER A 61 -10.54 2.92 -15.49
N ALA A 62 -10.18 1.64 -15.34
CA ALA A 62 -11.14 0.55 -15.14
C ALA A 62 -11.93 0.73 -13.83
N LEU A 63 -11.27 1.14 -12.74
CA LEU A 63 -11.94 1.51 -11.49
C LEU A 63 -12.93 2.66 -11.71
N ARG A 64 -12.52 3.73 -12.41
CA ARG A 64 -13.40 4.86 -12.76
C ARG A 64 -14.61 4.41 -13.58
N VAL A 65 -14.44 3.46 -14.51
CA VAL A 65 -15.56 2.84 -15.24
C VAL A 65 -16.53 2.18 -14.28
N ALA A 66 -16.04 1.30 -13.40
CA ALA A 66 -16.89 0.55 -12.48
C ALA A 66 -17.66 1.46 -11.51
N VAL A 67 -17.00 2.48 -10.98
CA VAL A 67 -17.60 3.51 -10.13
C VAL A 67 -18.72 4.25 -10.86
N LYS A 68 -18.42 4.79 -12.05
CA LYS A 68 -19.36 5.64 -12.76
C LYS A 68 -20.55 4.85 -13.28
N ALA A 69 -20.33 3.62 -13.72
CA ALA A 69 -21.39 2.69 -14.07
C ALA A 69 -22.33 2.43 -12.88
N ARG A 70 -21.78 2.20 -11.67
CA ARG A 70 -22.59 2.01 -10.45
C ARG A 70 -23.43 3.25 -10.10
N ALA A 71 -22.88 4.46 -10.27
CA ALA A 71 -23.62 5.70 -10.09
C ALA A 71 -24.81 5.85 -11.07
N GLU A 72 -24.75 5.19 -12.24
CA GLU A 72 -25.83 5.12 -13.23
C GLU A 72 -26.72 3.85 -13.08
N GLY A 73 -26.62 3.12 -11.97
CA GLY A 73 -27.42 1.92 -11.70
C GLY A 73 -26.98 0.67 -12.49
N ILE A 74 -25.72 0.63 -12.93
CA ILE A 74 -25.11 -0.52 -13.61
C ILE A 74 -24.16 -1.21 -12.62
N SER A 75 -24.51 -2.40 -12.16
CA SER A 75 -23.67 -3.18 -11.25
C SER A 75 -22.54 -3.88 -12.03
N ILE A 76 -21.31 -3.43 -11.80
CA ILE A 76 -20.09 -3.95 -12.42
C ILE A 76 -18.90 -3.74 -11.47
N LEU A 77 -17.95 -4.67 -11.47
CA LEU A 77 -16.68 -4.58 -10.74
C LEU A 77 -15.52 -4.18 -11.66
N THR A 78 -14.42 -3.69 -11.10
CA THR A 78 -13.18 -3.46 -11.88
C THR A 78 -12.71 -4.75 -12.55
N SER A 79 -12.78 -5.88 -11.85
CA SER A 79 -12.40 -7.20 -12.37
C SER A 79 -13.22 -7.62 -13.60
N ASP A 80 -14.50 -7.24 -13.67
CA ASP A 80 -15.36 -7.53 -14.82
C ASP A 80 -14.83 -6.88 -16.10
N VAL A 81 -14.25 -5.67 -16.01
CA VAL A 81 -13.63 -4.96 -17.14
C VAL A 81 -12.36 -5.69 -17.60
N PHE A 82 -11.59 -6.25 -16.67
CA PHE A 82 -10.41 -7.05 -17.01
C PHE A 82 -10.78 -8.38 -17.66
N THR A 83 -11.81 -9.06 -17.16
CA THR A 83 -12.27 -10.35 -17.70
C THR A 83 -13.02 -10.20 -19.03
N ASN A 84 -13.72 -9.09 -19.24
CA ASN A 84 -14.47 -8.80 -20.47
C ASN A 84 -14.07 -7.42 -21.02
N PRO A 85 -12.86 -7.28 -21.58
CA PRO A 85 -12.32 -5.96 -21.94
C PRO A 85 -12.94 -5.37 -23.20
N VAL A 86 -13.80 -6.09 -23.93
CA VAL A 86 -14.45 -5.58 -25.15
C VAL A 86 -15.84 -5.04 -24.82
N LEU A 87 -16.18 -3.84 -25.31
CA LEU A 87 -17.39 -3.12 -24.90
C LEU A 87 -18.68 -3.94 -25.04
N ALA A 88 -18.91 -4.60 -26.18
CA ALA A 88 -20.12 -5.38 -26.40
C ALA A 88 -20.20 -6.66 -25.55
N PRO A 89 -19.17 -7.53 -25.49
CA PRO A 89 -19.13 -8.65 -24.55
C PRO A 89 -19.33 -8.24 -23.09
N LEU A 90 -18.72 -7.13 -22.65
CA LEU A 90 -18.92 -6.58 -21.31
C LEU A 90 -20.40 -6.25 -21.06
N CYS A 91 -21.04 -5.56 -22.00
CA CYS A 91 -22.47 -5.24 -21.92
C CYS A 91 -23.35 -6.51 -21.96
N GLY A 92 -22.95 -7.52 -22.71
CA GLY A 92 -23.62 -8.83 -22.74
C GLY A 92 -23.60 -9.50 -21.37
N MET A 93 -22.42 -9.56 -20.73
CA MET A 93 -22.24 -10.10 -19.39
C MET A 93 -23.06 -9.33 -18.34
N ILE A 94 -23.07 -7.99 -18.40
CA ILE A 94 -23.89 -7.15 -17.50
C ILE A 94 -25.38 -7.47 -17.69
N SER A 95 -25.83 -7.68 -18.93
CA SER A 95 -27.22 -8.00 -19.24
C SER A 95 -27.62 -9.37 -18.69
N SER A 96 -26.76 -10.39 -18.84
CA SER A 96 -27.01 -11.73 -18.30
C SER A 96 -27.02 -11.76 -16.78
N LYS A 97 -26.17 -10.96 -16.10
CA LYS A 97 -26.21 -10.81 -14.64
C LYS A 97 -27.56 -10.24 -14.18
N LYS A 98 -28.08 -9.22 -14.88
CA LYS A 98 -29.40 -8.63 -14.57
C LYS A 98 -30.57 -9.60 -14.76
N GLU A 99 -30.49 -10.52 -15.72
CA GLU A 99 -31.53 -11.53 -15.94
C GLU A 99 -31.50 -12.64 -14.88
N HIS A 100 -30.33 -12.99 -14.36
CA HIS A 100 -30.17 -13.96 -13.27
C HIS A 100 -30.42 -13.38 -11.87
N ASP A 101 -30.10 -12.11 -11.62
CA ASP A 101 -30.26 -11.42 -10.33
C ASP A 101 -31.67 -10.79 -10.15
N GLY A 102 -32.69 -11.30 -10.86
CA GLY A 102 -34.08 -10.84 -10.77
C GLY A 102 -34.73 -11.00 -9.38
N VAL A 103 -34.03 -11.56 -8.41
CA VAL A 103 -34.42 -11.70 -7.00
C VAL A 103 -33.15 -11.54 -6.16
N GLU A 104 -33.20 -10.70 -5.12
CA GLU A 104 -32.13 -10.35 -4.17
C GLU A 104 -31.08 -9.32 -4.64
N GLN A 105 -31.45 -8.03 -4.52
CA GLN A 105 -30.50 -7.08 -3.95
C GLN A 105 -30.19 -7.58 -2.54
N ASN A 106 -29.14 -8.39 -2.42
CA ASN A 106 -28.68 -8.86 -1.12
C ASN A 106 -28.06 -7.66 -0.39
N ASN A 107 -28.94 -6.85 0.21
CA ASN A 107 -28.72 -5.98 1.36
C ASN A 107 -28.43 -6.85 2.59
N ASP A 108 -27.63 -7.91 2.42
CA ASP A 108 -27.08 -8.64 3.53
C ASP A 108 -26.32 -7.60 4.33
N LYS A 109 -26.78 -7.39 5.57
CA LYS A 109 -26.17 -6.48 6.52
C LYS A 109 -24.73 -6.95 6.69
N ARG A 110 -23.85 -6.38 5.87
CA ARG A 110 -22.43 -6.69 5.83
C ARG A 110 -21.90 -6.45 7.23
N ALA A 111 -21.37 -7.50 7.84
CA ALA A 111 -20.87 -7.45 9.20
C ALA A 111 -19.85 -6.32 9.31
N LEU A 112 -19.93 -5.55 10.39
CA LEU A 112 -18.85 -4.66 10.82
C LEU A 112 -17.57 -5.49 10.92
N VAL A 113 -16.67 -5.40 9.93
CA VAL A 113 -15.29 -5.87 10.11
C VAL A 113 -14.54 -4.76 10.83
N GLY A 114 -14.80 -4.68 12.13
CA GLY A 114 -14.34 -3.61 13.01
C GLY A 114 -15.37 -3.46 14.10
N ARG A 115 -15.17 -4.14 15.24
CA ARG A 115 -16.04 -4.00 16.41
C ARG A 115 -16.07 -2.51 16.78
N LEU A 116 -17.25 -1.87 16.74
CA LEU A 116 -17.45 -0.63 17.49
C LEU A 116 -17.06 -0.96 18.93
N ALA A 117 -16.06 -0.27 19.46
CA ALA A 117 -15.57 -0.48 20.81
C ALA A 117 -16.75 -0.50 21.79
N SER A 118 -16.82 -1.55 22.62
CA SER A 118 -17.77 -1.56 23.74
C SER A 118 -17.49 -0.39 24.69
N ASP A 119 -18.44 -0.02 25.54
CA ASP A 119 -18.19 1.02 26.56
C ASP A 119 -16.97 0.67 27.45
N GLU A 120 -16.71 -0.62 27.66
CA GLU A 120 -15.53 -1.10 28.37
C GLU A 120 -14.23 -0.86 27.58
N ASP A 121 -14.24 -1.14 26.27
CA ASP A 121 -13.12 -0.84 25.37
C ASP A 121 -12.85 0.68 25.35
N ILE A 122 -13.88 1.52 25.24
CA ILE A 122 -13.76 2.99 25.27
C ILE A 122 -13.13 3.45 26.58
N ASN A 123 -13.58 2.93 27.72
CA ASN A 123 -13.04 3.28 29.04
C ASN A 123 -11.60 2.79 29.25
N ALA A 124 -11.24 1.62 28.71
CA ALA A 124 -9.87 1.12 28.75
C ALA A 124 -8.94 2.00 27.90
N ILE A 125 -9.34 2.32 26.67
CA ILE A 125 -8.56 3.15 25.75
C ILE A 125 -8.47 4.60 26.25
N SER A 126 -9.55 5.16 26.80
CA SER A 126 -9.56 6.48 27.42
C SER A 126 -8.52 6.57 28.55
N ARG A 127 -8.45 5.54 29.43
CA ARG A 127 -7.43 5.47 30.49
C ARG A 127 -6.02 5.33 29.93
N GLN A 128 -5.83 4.46 28.94
CA GLN A 128 -4.53 4.24 28.28
C GLN A 128 -3.98 5.53 27.64
N LEU A 129 -4.85 6.31 26.99
CA LEU A 129 -4.48 7.56 26.31
C LEU A 129 -4.43 8.78 27.25
N GLY A 130 -4.87 8.65 28.51
CA GLY A 130 -4.95 9.78 29.43
C GLY A 130 -5.96 10.87 29.01
N ILE A 131 -6.96 10.53 28.19
CA ILE A 131 -8.00 11.44 27.73
C ILE A 131 -9.36 11.06 28.32
N LYS A 132 -10.33 11.97 28.26
CA LYS A 132 -11.71 11.67 28.67
C LYS A 132 -12.42 10.85 27.60
N ALA A 133 -13.29 9.93 28.01
CA ALA A 133 -14.09 9.11 27.10
C ALA A 133 -14.97 9.96 26.15
N ASP A 134 -15.46 11.12 26.59
CA ASP A 134 -16.27 12.04 25.77
C ASP A 134 -15.47 12.80 24.69
N ALA A 135 -14.13 12.76 24.76
CA ALA A 135 -13.22 13.28 23.74
C ALA A 135 -13.06 12.32 22.55
N ILE A 136 -13.45 11.05 22.71
CA ILE A 136 -13.42 10.04 21.67
C ILE A 136 -14.68 10.16 20.81
N GLU A 137 -14.51 10.27 19.50
CA GLU A 137 -15.62 10.20 18.54
C GLU A 137 -15.92 8.76 18.15
N ASP A 138 -14.89 7.96 17.87
CA ASP A 138 -15.04 6.56 17.51
C ASP A 138 -13.73 5.77 17.68
N ILE A 139 -13.83 4.45 17.73
CA ILE A 139 -12.71 3.51 17.82
C ILE A 139 -12.95 2.36 16.86
N TYR A 140 -11.96 2.10 16.00
CA TYR A 140 -11.98 0.96 15.09
C TYR A 140 -10.66 0.20 15.14
N GLU A 141 -10.69 -1.04 14.66
CA GLU A 141 -9.46 -1.74 14.31
C GLU A 141 -8.78 -1.04 13.11
N ALA A 142 -7.47 -0.90 13.15
CA ALA A 142 -6.70 -0.34 12.06
C ALA A 142 -6.56 -1.37 10.92
N THR A 143 -6.46 -0.93 9.67
CA THR A 143 -6.14 -1.85 8.56
C THR A 143 -4.74 -2.45 8.72
N SER A 144 -4.46 -3.55 8.01
CA SER A 144 -3.11 -4.15 7.98
C SER A 144 -2.03 -3.13 7.63
N TYR A 145 -2.32 -2.27 6.66
CA TYR A 145 -1.39 -1.25 6.21
C TYR A 145 -1.21 -0.14 7.25
N GLN A 146 -2.30 0.30 7.89
CA GLN A 146 -2.20 1.25 9.00
C GLN A 146 -1.38 0.67 10.16
N SER A 147 -1.63 -0.59 10.55
CA SER A 147 -0.84 -1.28 11.58
C SER A 147 0.65 -1.35 11.21
N PHE A 148 0.96 -1.68 9.95
CA PHE A 148 2.32 -1.68 9.43
C PHE A 148 2.97 -0.29 9.53
N ALA A 149 2.31 0.73 9.00
CA ALA A 149 2.81 2.11 9.04
C ALA A 149 3.02 2.60 10.48
N THR A 150 2.07 2.34 11.39
CA THR A 150 2.19 2.66 12.82
C THR A 150 3.40 2.00 13.46
N VAL A 151 3.61 0.69 13.25
CA VAL A 151 4.78 -0.02 13.79
C VAL A 151 6.09 0.58 13.24
N THR A 152 6.17 0.84 11.94
CA THR A 152 7.40 1.39 11.36
C THR A 152 7.72 2.81 11.86
N THR A 153 6.70 3.59 12.21
CA THR A 153 6.84 4.92 12.83
C THR A 153 7.46 4.83 14.22
N LEU A 154 7.19 3.75 14.97
CA LEU A 154 7.71 3.53 16.32
C LEU A 154 9.17 3.08 16.35
N LEU A 155 9.66 2.47 15.26
CA LEU A 155 11.07 2.11 15.12
C LEU A 155 11.98 3.35 15.17
N LYS A 156 13.26 3.13 15.51
CA LYS A 156 14.33 4.13 15.45
C LYS A 156 14.47 4.76 14.07
N SER A 157 14.13 4.06 13.00
CA SER A 157 14.14 4.59 11.63
C SER A 157 13.05 5.63 11.37
N ARG A 158 12.02 5.70 12.22
CA ARG A 158 10.85 6.58 12.06
C ARG A 158 10.16 6.43 10.72
N GLY A 159 10.12 5.20 10.19
CA GLY A 159 9.52 4.86 8.91
C GLY A 159 8.07 5.31 8.76
N ASN A 160 7.65 5.60 7.53
CA ASN A 160 6.29 6.04 7.20
C ASN A 160 5.84 7.34 7.91
N ILE A 161 6.77 8.11 8.48
CA ILE A 161 6.54 9.53 8.77
C ILE A 161 7.00 10.32 7.54
N ASN A 162 6.09 11.11 7.01
CA ASN A 162 6.32 11.91 5.82
C ASN A 162 6.14 13.39 6.15
N TYR A 163 7.00 14.19 5.53
CA TYR A 163 7.10 15.63 5.68
C TYR A 163 6.83 16.28 4.33
N TYR A 164 5.95 17.26 4.30
CA TYR A 164 5.60 18.02 3.10
C TYR A 164 5.95 19.49 3.30
N PHE A 165 6.57 20.07 2.29
CA PHE A 165 7.00 21.47 2.25
C PHE A 165 6.24 22.16 1.12
N PHE A 166 5.30 23.02 1.49
CA PHE A 166 4.53 23.85 0.57
C PHE A 166 5.20 25.21 0.49
N ILE A 167 5.98 25.41 -0.55
CA ILE A 167 6.92 26.52 -0.72
C ILE A 167 6.28 27.55 -1.64
N VAL A 168 6.20 28.78 -1.15
CA VAL A 168 5.59 29.92 -1.84
C VAL A 168 6.61 31.05 -1.88
N ASP A 169 7.03 31.44 -3.07
CA ASP A 169 7.85 32.62 -3.30
C ASP A 169 6.93 33.84 -3.51
N GLY A 170 7.00 34.80 -2.60
CA GLY A 170 6.17 36.01 -2.59
C GLY A 170 5.06 36.01 -1.53
N PRO A 171 4.08 36.92 -1.67
CA PRO A 171 3.11 37.21 -0.63
C PRO A 171 2.15 36.03 -0.40
N LEU A 172 1.83 35.79 0.87
CA LEU A 172 0.94 34.72 1.31
C LEU A 172 0.02 35.22 2.44
N ASP A 173 -1.29 35.09 2.26
CA ASP A 173 -2.24 35.33 3.36
C ASP A 173 -2.15 34.21 4.40
N LYS A 174 -1.35 34.45 5.44
CA LYS A 174 -1.11 33.50 6.54
C LYS A 174 -2.34 33.23 7.41
N VAL A 175 -3.27 34.18 7.49
CA VAL A 175 -4.52 34.00 8.26
C VAL A 175 -5.42 33.02 7.53
N ARG A 176 -5.57 33.21 6.21
CA ARG A 176 -6.34 32.33 5.34
C ARG A 176 -5.74 30.93 5.28
N LEU A 177 -4.40 30.82 5.19
CA LEU A 177 -3.73 29.54 5.20
C LEU A 177 -3.95 28.76 6.50
N ARG A 178 -3.79 29.43 7.66
CA ARG A 178 -4.03 28.80 8.96
C ARG A 178 -5.48 28.34 9.09
N GLN A 179 -6.44 29.16 8.64
CA GLN A 179 -7.85 28.78 8.62
C GLN A 179 -8.09 27.56 7.73
N ALA A 180 -7.46 27.51 6.56
CA ALA A 180 -7.56 26.37 5.65
C ALA A 180 -7.02 25.09 6.30
N CYS A 181 -5.82 25.14 6.88
CA CYS A 181 -5.22 24.03 7.62
C CYS A 181 -6.11 23.54 8.77
N ARG A 182 -6.67 24.47 9.56
CA ARG A 182 -7.59 24.14 10.66
C ARG A 182 -8.86 23.44 10.16
N LYS A 183 -9.40 23.87 9.02
CA LYS A 183 -10.65 23.32 8.49
C LYS A 183 -10.43 21.97 7.83
N ILE A 184 -9.31 21.75 7.13
CA ILE A 184 -8.97 20.40 6.64
C ILE A 184 -8.68 19.44 7.80
N PHE A 185 -7.99 19.89 8.86
CA PHE A 185 -7.74 19.09 10.06
C PHE A 185 -9.05 18.61 10.72
N LYS A 186 -10.07 19.48 10.76
CA LYS A 186 -11.39 19.12 11.26
C LYS A 186 -12.19 18.22 10.29
N HIS A 187 -12.07 18.48 8.98
CA HIS A 187 -12.83 17.78 7.93
C HIS A 187 -12.35 16.36 7.68
N HIS A 188 -11.04 16.11 7.76
CA HIS A 188 -10.44 14.80 7.52
C HIS A 188 -10.24 14.06 8.85
N ASN A 189 -11.13 13.10 9.16
CA ASN A 189 -11.11 12.36 10.44
C ASN A 189 -9.72 11.76 10.77
N LEU A 190 -8.98 11.26 9.79
CA LEU A 190 -7.67 10.65 10.02
C LEU A 190 -6.59 11.64 10.46
N LEU A 191 -6.72 12.93 10.16
CA LEU A 191 -5.80 13.96 10.66
C LEU A 191 -5.93 14.18 12.17
N ARG A 192 -7.04 13.74 12.77
CA ARG A 192 -7.35 13.82 14.20
C ARG A 192 -7.45 12.43 14.84
N THR A 193 -6.93 11.41 14.16
CA THR A 193 -6.87 10.04 14.66
C THR A 193 -5.53 9.78 15.30
N VAL A 194 -5.55 9.11 16.45
CA VAL A 194 -4.35 8.53 17.08
C VAL A 194 -4.37 7.02 16.94
N PHE A 195 -3.21 6.40 16.81
CA PHE A 195 -3.07 4.95 16.69
C PHE A 195 -2.53 4.38 17.99
N THR A 196 -3.24 3.42 18.56
CA THR A 196 -2.85 2.73 19.79
C THR A 196 -2.94 1.22 19.59
N ALA A 197 -2.55 0.43 20.59
CA ALA A 197 -2.61 -1.01 20.54
C ALA A 197 -3.32 -1.59 21.76
N SER A 198 -4.09 -2.65 21.53
CA SER A 198 -4.73 -3.45 22.57
C SER A 198 -4.87 -4.88 22.10
N ARG A 199 -4.47 -5.85 22.95
CA ARG A 199 -4.59 -7.29 22.68
C ARG A 199 -4.06 -7.70 21.28
N ARG A 200 -2.81 -7.32 20.95
CA ARG A 200 -2.13 -7.51 19.65
C ARG A 200 -2.74 -6.79 18.43
N ARG A 201 -3.77 -5.97 18.62
CA ARG A 201 -4.48 -5.27 17.54
C ARG A 201 -4.15 -3.80 17.55
N ALA A 202 -3.89 -3.25 16.38
CA ALA A 202 -3.81 -1.81 16.19
C ALA A 202 -5.22 -1.25 16.18
N LEU A 203 -5.43 -0.20 16.95
CA LEU A 203 -6.68 0.53 17.06
C LEU A 203 -6.45 1.96 16.57
N GLN A 204 -7.40 2.46 15.79
CA GLN A 204 -7.49 3.86 15.42
C GLN A 204 -8.57 4.52 16.28
N VAL A 205 -8.18 5.56 17.00
CA VAL A 205 -9.06 6.32 17.90
C VAL A 205 -9.26 7.70 17.31
N VAL A 206 -10.47 7.97 16.84
CA VAL A 206 -10.83 9.24 16.21
C VAL A 206 -11.18 10.25 17.31
N LEU A 207 -10.42 11.34 17.42
CA LEU A 207 -10.63 12.34 18.47
C LEU A 207 -11.62 13.42 18.02
N LYS A 208 -12.65 13.69 18.81
CA LYS A 208 -13.78 14.57 18.45
C LYS A 208 -13.37 16.02 18.14
N SER A 209 -12.50 16.60 18.94
CA SER A 209 -11.99 17.97 18.78
C SER A 209 -10.67 18.16 19.53
N PRO A 210 -9.59 17.48 19.09
CA PRO A 210 -8.27 17.72 19.67
C PRO A 210 -7.83 19.16 19.41
N GLU A 211 -6.87 19.62 20.21
CA GLU A 211 -6.26 20.93 20.00
C GLU A 211 -5.63 21.01 18.60
N PHE A 212 -5.90 22.10 17.89
CA PHE A 212 -5.26 22.38 16.61
C PHE A 212 -4.02 23.26 16.85
N VAL A 213 -2.85 22.63 16.79
CA VAL A 213 -1.55 23.29 16.91
C VAL A 213 -1.07 23.73 15.53
N PHE A 214 -0.68 25.00 15.42
CA PHE A 214 -0.11 25.59 14.21
C PHE A 214 1.02 26.53 14.62
N GLU A 215 2.26 26.09 14.39
CA GLU A 215 3.46 26.80 14.82
C GLU A 215 3.83 27.92 13.84
N TYR A 216 4.43 28.99 14.35
CA TYR A 216 4.84 30.15 13.55
C TYR A 216 6.31 30.48 13.80
N PHE A 217 7.07 30.62 12.72
CA PHE A 217 8.47 31.02 12.73
C PHE A 217 8.64 32.20 11.75
N ASP A 218 8.62 33.42 12.27
CA ASP A 218 8.79 34.65 11.50
C ASP A 218 10.27 35.11 11.46
N ASN A 219 10.64 35.88 10.43
CA ASN A 219 11.99 36.45 10.24
C ASN A 219 13.10 35.40 10.09
N ILE A 220 12.79 34.30 9.40
CA ILE A 220 13.76 33.25 9.09
C ILE A 220 14.39 33.56 7.73
N ASN A 221 15.70 33.81 7.68
CA ASN A 221 16.39 34.19 6.44
C ASN A 221 16.28 33.15 5.32
N ASP A 222 16.25 31.86 5.68
CA ASP A 222 16.09 30.72 4.75
C ASP A 222 15.00 29.77 5.29
N PRO A 223 13.72 30.04 4.97
CA PRO A 223 12.60 29.23 5.43
C PRO A 223 12.67 27.76 5.00
N GLU A 224 13.17 27.47 3.80
CA GLU A 224 13.28 26.10 3.28
C GLU A 224 14.30 25.28 4.07
N SER A 225 15.51 25.81 4.26
CA SER A 225 16.55 25.11 5.04
C SER A 225 16.16 24.97 6.51
N PHE A 226 15.50 25.98 7.10
CA PHE A 226 14.99 25.88 8.46
C PHE A 226 13.94 24.77 8.59
N ALA A 227 12.96 24.72 7.67
CA ALA A 227 11.94 23.68 7.67
C ALA A 227 12.54 22.28 7.49
N LYS A 228 13.56 22.13 6.64
CA LYS A 228 14.30 20.86 6.49
C LYS A 228 15.04 20.48 7.77
N GLY A 229 15.64 21.44 8.48
CA GLY A 229 16.26 21.23 9.80
C GLY A 229 15.28 20.79 10.90
N MET A 230 14.00 21.14 10.79
CA MET A 230 12.97 20.67 11.73
C MET A 230 12.79 19.14 11.71
N ILE A 231 13.15 18.47 10.61
CA ILE A 231 13.10 17.00 10.51
C ILE A 231 14.05 16.36 11.52
N ASP A 232 15.27 16.88 11.65
CA ASP A 232 16.27 16.35 12.57
C ASP A 232 15.84 16.48 14.03
N ASP A 233 15.15 17.56 14.37
CA ASP A 233 14.59 17.77 15.70
C ASP A 233 13.38 16.86 15.96
N ASP A 234 12.53 16.65 14.95
CA ASP A 234 11.42 15.69 15.02
C ASP A 234 11.93 14.26 15.24
N PHE A 235 13.04 13.90 14.58
CA PHE A 235 13.66 12.58 14.70
C PHE A 235 14.21 12.30 16.11
N LYS A 236 14.67 13.34 16.82
CA LYS A 236 15.14 13.24 18.21
C LYS A 236 14.00 13.08 19.22
N ALA A 237 12.79 13.49 18.85
CA ALA A 237 11.63 13.36 19.73
C ALA A 237 11.19 11.89 19.82
N PRO A 238 10.75 11.42 21.01
CA PRO A 238 10.07 10.15 21.10
C PRO A 238 8.75 10.21 20.34
N VAL A 239 8.37 9.08 19.74
CA VAL A 239 7.05 8.87 19.15
C VAL A 239 6.43 7.69 19.88
N LEU A 240 5.24 7.90 20.45
CA LEU A 240 4.54 6.91 21.26
C LEU A 240 3.20 6.52 20.62
N LEU A 241 2.73 5.32 20.95
CA LEU A 241 1.35 4.93 20.69
C LEU A 241 0.39 5.91 21.37
N GLY A 242 -0.66 6.29 20.66
CA GLY A 242 -1.68 7.21 21.17
C GLY A 242 -1.38 8.69 20.92
N GLU A 243 -0.22 9.04 20.35
CA GLU A 243 0.11 10.42 20.01
C GLU A 243 -0.46 10.86 18.66
N LEU A 244 -0.76 12.16 18.55
CA LEU A 244 -1.24 12.77 17.32
C LEU A 244 -0.07 13.08 16.38
N MET A 245 -0.06 12.44 15.21
CA MET A 245 1.05 12.56 14.27
C MET A 245 1.00 13.84 13.41
N THR A 246 -0.18 14.41 13.20
CA THR A 246 -0.36 15.59 12.35
C THR A 246 0.24 16.83 12.99
N ARG A 247 1.16 17.49 12.28
CA ARG A 247 1.79 18.74 12.69
C ARG A 247 1.75 19.75 11.54
N PHE A 248 1.48 21.01 11.87
CA PHE A 248 1.54 22.14 10.93
C PHE A 248 2.44 23.24 11.49
N ALA A 249 3.32 23.78 10.64
CA ALA A 249 4.10 24.97 10.95
C ALA A 249 4.20 25.88 9.73
N LEU A 250 4.23 27.19 9.96
CA LEU A 250 4.51 28.18 8.92
C LEU A 250 5.82 28.90 9.23
N ILE A 251 6.76 28.82 8.29
CA ILE A 251 8.08 29.42 8.37
C ILE A 251 8.15 30.54 7.32
N GLN A 252 8.50 31.77 7.72
CA GLN A 252 8.44 32.93 6.82
C GLN A 252 9.70 33.82 6.89
N ASN A 253 10.08 34.33 5.73
CA ASN A 253 10.96 35.49 5.55
C ASN A 253 10.12 36.69 5.08
N GLY A 254 9.43 37.38 6.00
CA GLY A 254 8.52 38.47 5.62
C GLY A 254 7.51 38.03 4.54
N ASP A 255 7.36 38.85 3.50
CA ASP A 255 6.56 38.55 2.31
C ASP A 255 7.40 37.99 1.13
N GLU A 256 8.68 37.68 1.35
CA GLU A 256 9.59 37.18 0.30
C GLU A 256 9.40 35.68 0.05
N GLN A 257 9.33 34.90 1.11
CA GLN A 257 9.14 33.45 1.01
C GLN A 257 8.41 32.90 2.24
N SER A 258 7.52 31.94 2.01
CA SER A 258 6.81 31.20 3.03
C SER A 258 6.85 29.70 2.77
N VAL A 259 7.09 28.91 3.82
CA VAL A 259 7.05 27.45 3.78
C VAL A 259 6.04 26.95 4.79
N LEU A 260 4.97 26.32 4.31
CA LEU A 260 4.10 25.51 5.15
C LEU A 260 4.70 24.10 5.26
N PHE A 261 5.10 23.75 6.48
CA PHE A 261 5.56 22.44 6.86
C PHE A 261 4.38 21.61 7.37
N MET A 262 4.25 20.38 6.87
CA MET A 262 3.24 19.42 7.31
C MET A 262 3.88 18.05 7.57
N ARG A 263 3.74 17.53 8.80
CA ARG A 263 4.14 16.15 9.14
C ARG A 263 2.90 15.27 9.23
N LEU A 264 2.93 14.09 8.61
CA LEU A 264 1.87 13.09 8.62
C LEU A 264 2.44 11.68 8.78
N SER A 265 1.70 10.78 9.42
CA SER A 265 1.95 9.34 9.31
C SER A 265 1.25 8.77 8.09
N HIS A 266 1.88 7.84 7.38
CA HIS A 266 1.27 7.13 6.25
C HIS A 266 0.08 6.24 6.68
N ALA A 267 -0.10 5.99 7.98
CA ALA A 267 -1.32 5.41 8.53
C ALA A 267 -2.56 6.34 8.42
N GLN A 268 -2.37 7.63 8.07
CA GLN A 268 -3.44 8.62 7.96
C GLN A 268 -3.90 8.87 6.52
N TYR A 269 -3.14 8.45 5.51
CA TYR A 269 -3.42 8.75 4.11
C TYR A 269 -2.70 7.80 3.13
N ASP A 270 -3.09 7.87 1.87
CA ASP A 270 -2.42 7.28 0.71
C ASP A 270 -2.36 8.29 -0.45
N GLY A 271 -1.75 7.91 -1.58
CA GLY A 271 -1.58 8.83 -2.72
C GLY A 271 -2.87 9.48 -3.19
N VAL A 272 -3.98 8.73 -3.27
CA VAL A 272 -5.28 9.24 -3.72
C VAL A 272 -5.89 10.20 -2.70
N SER A 273 -5.86 9.86 -1.40
CA SER A 273 -6.41 10.71 -0.35
C SER A 273 -5.56 11.96 -0.08
N LEU A 274 -4.25 11.90 -0.34
CA LEU A 274 -3.35 13.06 -0.27
C LEU A 274 -3.67 14.10 -1.36
N GLU A 275 -3.90 13.67 -2.60
CA GLU A 275 -4.32 14.58 -3.68
C GLU A 275 -5.61 15.31 -3.34
N ARG A 276 -6.57 14.60 -2.73
CA ARG A 276 -7.83 15.18 -2.25
C ARG A 276 -7.60 16.15 -1.08
N MET A 277 -6.70 15.83 -0.16
CA MET A 277 -6.33 16.72 0.95
C MET A 277 -5.70 18.02 0.43
N LYS A 278 -4.78 17.93 -0.54
CA LYS A 278 -4.22 19.09 -1.26
C LYS A 278 -5.30 19.91 -1.96
N ALA A 279 -6.22 19.28 -2.69
CA ALA A 279 -7.33 19.97 -3.34
C ALA A 279 -8.27 20.66 -2.32
N ASN A 280 -8.49 20.06 -1.15
CA ASN A 280 -9.26 20.66 -0.07
C ASN A 280 -8.56 21.85 0.59
N LEU A 281 -7.24 21.78 0.75
CA LEU A 281 -6.44 22.90 1.21
C LEU A 281 -6.56 24.09 0.24
N GLU A 282 -6.42 23.83 -1.06
CA GLU A 282 -6.60 24.80 -2.14
C GLU A 282 -7.99 25.42 -2.12
N ASN A 283 -9.04 24.58 -2.13
CA ASN A 283 -10.43 25.04 -2.14
C ASN A 283 -10.73 25.91 -0.92
N GLU A 284 -10.37 25.48 0.29
CA GLU A 284 -10.61 26.30 1.48
C GLU A 284 -9.80 27.59 1.45
N TYR A 285 -8.56 27.54 0.97
CA TYR A 285 -7.76 28.73 0.75
C TYR A 285 -8.41 29.67 -0.26
N HIS A 286 -9.18 29.20 -1.24
CA HIS A 286 -9.93 30.08 -2.16
C HIS A 286 -11.37 30.38 -1.72
N GLY A 287 -11.80 29.91 -0.55
CA GLY A 287 -13.18 30.07 -0.07
C GLY A 287 -14.21 29.22 -0.85
N LEU A 288 -13.74 28.19 -1.55
CA LEU A 288 -14.53 27.20 -2.27
C LEU A 288 -14.97 26.07 -1.34
N ARG A 289 -15.92 25.26 -1.82
CA ARG A 289 -16.42 24.10 -1.06
C ARG A 289 -15.39 22.98 -1.04
N LEU A 290 -15.20 22.39 0.14
CA LEU A 290 -14.40 21.16 0.28
C LEU A 290 -15.03 19.99 -0.48
N LEU A 291 -14.18 19.19 -1.11
CA LEU A 291 -14.52 17.87 -1.61
C LEU A 291 -14.93 16.98 -0.44
N SER A 292 -16.06 16.30 -0.62
CA SER A 292 -16.60 15.30 0.30
C SER A 292 -16.56 13.93 -0.35
N GLY A 293 -16.36 12.90 0.46
CA GLY A 293 -16.47 11.50 0.06
C GLY A 293 -16.95 10.65 1.23
N PRO A 294 -17.11 9.34 1.04
CA PRO A 294 -17.39 8.42 2.15
C PRO A 294 -16.30 8.53 3.22
N LYS A 295 -16.68 8.25 4.47
CA LYS A 295 -15.70 8.21 5.56
C LYS A 295 -14.84 6.96 5.41
N PHE A 296 -13.61 7.00 5.90
CA PHE A 296 -12.74 5.82 5.88
C PHE A 296 -13.35 4.63 6.65
N VAL A 297 -14.15 4.87 7.70
CA VAL A 297 -14.88 3.78 8.39
C VAL A 297 -15.79 3.01 7.44
N ASP A 298 -16.37 3.67 6.43
CA ASP A 298 -17.27 3.03 5.47
C ASP A 298 -16.57 1.89 4.72
N TYR A 299 -15.23 1.93 4.59
CA TYR A 299 -14.41 0.88 3.99
C TYR A 299 -14.50 -0.47 4.71
N PHE A 300 -14.62 -0.45 6.05
CA PHE A 300 -14.64 -1.66 6.89
C PHE A 300 -15.95 -2.45 6.82
N HIS A 301 -17.02 -1.82 6.33
CA HIS A 301 -18.34 -2.45 6.24
C HIS A 301 -18.48 -3.42 5.06
N TYR A 302 -17.45 -3.68 4.26
CA TYR A 302 -17.61 -4.31 2.95
C TYR A 302 -16.80 -5.57 2.70
N ALA A 303 -16.02 -6.06 3.67
CA ALA A 303 -15.26 -7.28 3.50
C ALA A 303 -16.16 -8.54 3.56
N ASN A 304 -16.30 -9.24 2.43
CA ASN A 304 -16.91 -10.57 2.38
C ASN A 304 -15.87 -11.61 2.84
N THR A 305 -15.85 -11.88 4.14
CA THR A 305 -14.83 -12.72 4.79
C THR A 305 -14.84 -14.17 4.29
N SER A 306 -16.00 -14.76 4.05
CA SER A 306 -16.13 -16.17 3.64
C SER A 306 -15.61 -16.46 2.22
N ALA A 307 -15.90 -15.56 1.27
CA ALA A 307 -15.40 -15.67 -0.10
C ALA A 307 -13.89 -15.43 -0.16
N ALA A 308 -13.38 -14.47 0.63
CA ALA A 308 -11.95 -14.20 0.75
C ALA A 308 -11.19 -15.41 1.31
N GLU A 309 -11.70 -16.05 2.37
CA GLU A 309 -11.11 -17.27 2.93
C GLU A 309 -10.99 -18.39 1.88
N THR A 310 -12.08 -18.68 1.18
CA THR A 310 -12.10 -19.72 0.14
C THR A 310 -11.10 -19.40 -0.98
N PHE A 311 -11.06 -18.14 -1.41
CA PHE A 311 -10.16 -17.68 -2.46
C PHE A 311 -8.70 -17.80 -2.04
N TRP A 312 -8.28 -17.16 -0.96
CA TRP A 312 -6.88 -17.12 -0.53
C TRP A 312 -6.34 -18.51 -0.17
N THR A 313 -7.14 -19.33 0.50
CA THR A 313 -6.77 -20.72 0.83
C THR A 313 -6.50 -21.53 -0.42
N LYS A 314 -7.34 -21.41 -1.46
CA LYS A 314 -7.15 -22.10 -2.73
C LYS A 314 -5.96 -21.53 -3.52
N TYR A 315 -5.87 -20.21 -3.61
CA TYR A 315 -4.89 -19.47 -4.40
C TYR A 315 -3.46 -19.68 -3.91
N LEU A 316 -3.24 -19.68 -2.59
CA LEU A 316 -1.94 -19.85 -1.94
C LEU A 316 -1.64 -21.32 -1.56
N LYS A 317 -2.51 -22.27 -1.91
CA LYS A 317 -2.32 -23.67 -1.54
C LYS A 317 -0.97 -24.21 -2.04
N GLY A 318 -0.15 -24.70 -1.11
CA GLY A 318 1.17 -25.27 -1.40
C GLY A 318 2.25 -24.25 -1.80
N SER A 319 1.94 -22.96 -1.79
CA SER A 319 2.90 -21.91 -2.10
C SER A 319 3.91 -21.71 -0.96
N LYS A 320 5.06 -21.14 -1.29
CA LYS A 320 6.05 -20.65 -0.33
C LYS A 320 6.40 -19.21 -0.69
N MET A 321 6.73 -18.40 0.31
CA MET A 321 7.27 -17.07 0.07
C MET A 321 8.56 -17.18 -0.74
N THR A 322 8.69 -16.42 -1.83
CA THR A 322 9.97 -16.35 -2.55
C THR A 322 10.96 -15.56 -1.73
N GLN A 323 12.07 -16.19 -1.38
CA GLN A 323 13.13 -15.59 -0.57
C GLN A 323 14.31 -15.23 -1.48
N LEU A 324 14.63 -13.94 -1.56
CA LEU A 324 15.92 -13.48 -2.10
C LEU A 324 16.97 -13.40 -1.00
N VAL A 325 16.53 -13.03 0.20
CA VAL A 325 17.35 -12.92 1.42
C VAL A 325 16.83 -13.91 2.45
N ASN A 326 17.73 -14.64 3.11
CA ASN A 326 17.39 -15.69 4.06
C ASN A 326 17.07 -15.12 5.46
N HIS A 327 15.84 -14.62 5.64
CA HIS A 327 15.32 -14.15 6.92
C HIS A 327 15.05 -15.30 7.90
N GLN A 328 15.35 -15.10 9.18
CA GLN A 328 15.11 -16.06 10.28
C GLN A 328 14.10 -15.53 11.31
N GLY A 329 13.46 -14.39 11.02
CA GLY A 329 12.56 -13.63 11.86
C GLY A 329 12.18 -12.31 11.18
N PRO A 330 11.40 -11.45 11.85
CA PRO A 330 11.12 -10.10 11.37
C PRO A 330 12.42 -9.30 11.17
N ALA A 331 12.46 -8.49 10.11
CA ALA A 331 13.54 -7.57 9.83
C ALA A 331 13.05 -6.13 9.95
N TYR A 332 13.89 -5.26 10.52
CA TYR A 332 13.54 -3.86 10.79
C TYR A 332 14.72 -2.88 10.63
N ARG A 333 15.93 -3.37 10.31
CA ARG A 333 17.18 -2.57 10.24
C ARG A 333 17.73 -2.40 8.83
N ASN A 334 17.21 -3.13 7.86
CA ASN A 334 17.68 -3.09 6.47
C ASN A 334 16.95 -1.97 5.74
N ILE A 335 17.20 -0.73 6.18
CA ILE A 335 16.62 0.47 5.59
C ILE A 335 17.21 0.67 4.19
N PHE A 336 16.39 1.14 3.24
CA PHE A 336 16.87 1.51 1.92
C PHE A 336 17.83 2.69 2.00
N ASP A 337 19.06 2.46 1.59
CA ASP A 337 20.15 3.45 1.59
C ASP A 337 20.68 3.72 0.17
N TYR A 338 20.19 3.00 -0.83
CA TYR A 338 20.43 3.30 -2.24
C TYR A 338 19.28 2.85 -3.14
N LEU A 339 19.20 3.49 -4.31
CA LEU A 339 18.28 3.16 -5.39
C LEU A 339 19.01 3.15 -6.73
N LEU A 340 18.56 2.29 -7.63
CA LEU A 340 18.95 2.28 -9.04
C LEU A 340 17.76 2.72 -9.88
N GLU A 341 17.97 3.69 -10.74
CA GLU A 341 16.98 4.18 -11.71
C GLU A 341 17.42 3.82 -13.12
N ARG A 342 16.48 3.30 -13.93
CA ARG A 342 16.71 3.09 -15.36
C ARG A 342 15.47 3.43 -16.17
N ARG A 343 15.71 4.05 -17.33
CA ARG A 343 14.71 4.21 -18.38
C ARG A 343 15.05 3.32 -19.55
N ILE A 344 14.10 2.48 -19.97
CA ILE A 344 14.28 1.60 -21.13
C ILE A 344 13.17 1.86 -22.14
N PRO A 345 13.50 1.96 -23.44
CA PRO A 345 12.48 1.94 -24.47
C PRO A 345 11.87 0.53 -24.54
N ALA A 346 10.56 0.43 -24.50
CA ALA A 346 9.86 -0.83 -24.74
C ALA A 346 8.56 -0.56 -25.49
N ARG A 347 8.15 -1.53 -26.31
CA ARG A 347 6.84 -1.45 -26.97
C ARG A 347 5.75 -1.74 -25.94
N THR A 348 4.70 -0.93 -25.93
CA THR A 348 3.51 -1.31 -25.18
C THR A 348 2.83 -2.51 -25.85
N LEU A 349 2.34 -3.45 -25.05
CA LEU A 349 1.53 -4.59 -25.52
C LEU A 349 0.02 -4.31 -25.41
N ARG A 350 -0.36 -3.05 -25.19
CA ARG A 350 -1.77 -2.62 -25.14
C ARG A 350 -2.54 -3.01 -26.40
N TYR A 351 -1.90 -3.03 -27.58
CA TYR A 351 -2.50 -3.48 -28.85
C TYR A 351 -2.89 -4.97 -28.89
N ARG A 352 -2.38 -5.77 -27.93
CA ARG A 352 -2.77 -7.17 -27.69
C ARG A 352 -3.66 -7.30 -26.45
N GLY A 353 -4.16 -6.20 -25.90
CA GLY A 353 -4.98 -6.18 -24.69
C GLY A 353 -4.21 -6.41 -23.38
N ILE A 354 -2.87 -6.34 -23.39
CA ILE A 354 -2.04 -6.53 -22.19
C ILE A 354 -1.65 -5.17 -21.61
N THR A 355 -1.88 -4.98 -20.31
CA THR A 355 -1.49 -3.73 -19.62
C THR A 355 0.01 -3.67 -19.35
N ASP A 356 0.58 -2.46 -19.26
CA ASP A 356 2.00 -2.27 -18.93
C ASP A 356 2.32 -2.78 -17.50
N ALA A 357 1.34 -2.75 -16.60
CA ALA A 357 1.45 -3.34 -15.27
C ALA A 357 1.56 -4.88 -15.32
N SER A 358 0.79 -5.55 -16.19
CA SER A 358 0.88 -6.99 -16.41
C SER A 358 2.24 -7.37 -16.99
N LEU A 359 2.75 -6.60 -17.96
CA LEU A 359 4.08 -6.77 -18.54
C LEU A 359 5.18 -6.66 -17.47
N ALA A 360 5.16 -5.60 -16.65
CA ALA A 360 6.13 -5.42 -15.58
C ALA A 360 6.08 -6.55 -14.53
N LYS A 361 4.88 -7.01 -14.14
CA LYS A 361 4.72 -8.13 -13.20
C LYS A 361 5.19 -9.46 -13.77
N ALA A 362 4.90 -9.75 -15.04
CA ALA A 362 5.36 -10.96 -15.71
C ALA A 362 6.90 -11.00 -15.82
N ALA A 363 7.51 -9.88 -16.23
CA ALA A 363 8.96 -9.76 -16.30
C ALA A 363 9.63 -9.88 -14.92
N TRP A 364 9.02 -9.31 -13.87
CA TRP A 364 9.51 -9.47 -12.50
C TRP A 364 9.39 -10.92 -12.00
N ALA A 365 8.27 -11.59 -12.26
CA ALA A 365 8.07 -12.99 -11.89
C ALA A 365 9.13 -13.90 -12.53
N HIS A 366 9.44 -13.68 -13.81
CA HIS A 366 10.48 -14.44 -14.51
C HIS A 366 11.88 -14.10 -14.00
N THR A 367 12.14 -12.82 -13.67
CA THR A 367 13.38 -12.40 -12.99
C THR A 367 13.58 -13.14 -11.67
N LEU A 368 12.55 -13.22 -10.82
CA LEU A 368 12.61 -13.98 -9.56
C LEU A 368 12.86 -15.48 -9.80
N ALA A 369 12.25 -16.05 -10.84
CA ALA A 369 12.47 -17.45 -11.18
C ALA A 369 13.92 -17.74 -11.61
N LEU A 370 14.53 -16.86 -12.41
CA LEU A 370 15.94 -16.95 -12.81
C LEU A 370 16.91 -16.82 -11.62
N LEU A 371 16.57 -15.95 -10.66
CA LEU A 371 17.38 -15.72 -9.46
C LEU A 371 17.28 -16.89 -8.47
N THR A 372 16.07 -17.40 -8.24
CA THR A 372 15.81 -18.39 -7.18
C THR A 372 15.87 -19.84 -7.68
N GLY A 373 15.72 -20.06 -8.99
CA GLY A 373 15.54 -21.39 -9.56
C GLY A 373 14.19 -22.01 -9.20
N SER A 374 13.16 -21.19 -8.93
CA SER A 374 11.80 -21.65 -8.62
C SER A 374 10.83 -21.27 -9.74
N LEU A 375 10.02 -22.23 -10.19
CA LEU A 375 8.92 -22.00 -11.13
C LEU A 375 7.65 -21.49 -10.44
N ASP A 376 7.58 -21.55 -9.11
CA ASP A 376 6.48 -21.03 -8.29
C ASP A 376 7.01 -19.89 -7.44
N VAL A 377 6.65 -18.65 -7.81
CA VAL A 377 7.16 -17.44 -7.16
C VAL A 377 6.03 -16.62 -6.54
N VAL A 378 6.27 -16.10 -5.34
CA VAL A 378 5.36 -15.24 -4.59
C VAL A 378 6.08 -13.93 -4.25
N PHE A 379 5.52 -12.82 -4.70
CA PHE A 379 5.97 -11.47 -4.35
C PHE A 379 4.80 -10.60 -3.92
N GLY A 380 5.08 -9.47 -3.27
CA GLY A 380 4.05 -8.52 -2.87
C GLY A 380 3.67 -7.62 -4.03
N VAL A 381 2.39 -7.26 -4.13
CA VAL A 381 1.94 -6.16 -4.99
C VAL A 381 1.27 -5.09 -4.16
N LEU A 382 1.58 -3.83 -4.45
CA LEU A 382 0.87 -2.70 -3.87
C LEU A 382 -0.42 -2.46 -4.65
N THR A 383 -1.55 -2.51 -3.96
CA THR A 383 -2.90 -2.32 -4.50
C THR A 383 -3.51 -1.04 -3.95
N SER A 384 -4.42 -0.41 -4.68
CA SER A 384 -5.11 0.79 -4.20
C SER A 384 -6.12 0.49 -3.09
N GLY A 385 -6.59 -0.77 -2.99
CA GLY A 385 -7.68 -1.20 -2.13
C GLY A 385 -9.05 -0.64 -2.52
N ARG A 386 -9.16 0.00 -3.69
CA ARG A 386 -10.39 0.69 -4.12
C ARG A 386 -11.24 -0.13 -5.08
N ASN A 387 -10.95 -1.42 -5.28
CA ASN A 387 -11.73 -2.26 -6.20
C ASN A 387 -13.00 -2.88 -5.60
N ALA A 388 -13.26 -2.69 -4.30
CA ALA A 388 -14.49 -3.15 -3.67
C ALA A 388 -15.73 -2.39 -4.17
N ALA A 389 -16.89 -3.06 -4.15
CA ALA A 389 -18.17 -2.52 -4.63
C ALA A 389 -18.81 -1.51 -3.65
N ILE A 390 -18.05 -0.49 -3.22
CA ILE A 390 -18.50 0.56 -2.30
C ILE A 390 -18.85 1.81 -3.12
N PRO A 391 -20.06 2.38 -3.00
CA PRO A 391 -20.39 3.64 -3.66
C PRO A 391 -19.43 4.75 -3.23
N GLY A 392 -18.78 5.43 -4.19
CA GLY A 392 -17.81 6.50 -3.91
C GLY A 392 -16.46 6.03 -3.36
N ILE A 393 -16.07 4.75 -3.55
CA ILE A 393 -14.81 4.18 -3.04
C ILE A 393 -13.55 4.91 -3.50
N GLU A 394 -13.58 5.42 -4.73
CA GLU A 394 -12.53 6.23 -5.36
C GLU A 394 -12.24 7.52 -4.58
N ASP A 395 -13.25 7.99 -3.84
CA ASP A 395 -13.27 9.26 -3.13
C ASP A 395 -13.10 9.10 -1.61
N ILE A 396 -12.84 7.88 -1.13
CA ILE A 396 -12.55 7.61 0.28
C ILE A 396 -11.30 8.38 0.73
N ASN A 397 -11.48 9.18 1.77
CA ASN A 397 -10.44 9.97 2.40
C ASN A 397 -9.70 9.15 3.47
N GLY A 398 -8.83 8.23 3.05
CA GLY A 398 -7.95 7.46 3.92
C GLY A 398 -7.09 6.42 3.20
N PRO A 399 -6.18 5.74 3.91
CA PRO A 399 -5.25 4.76 3.34
C PRO A 399 -5.97 3.44 3.07
N THR A 400 -6.54 3.31 1.88
CA THR A 400 -7.06 2.01 1.43
C THR A 400 -5.98 1.17 0.77
N VAL A 401 -4.79 1.74 0.53
CA VAL A 401 -3.63 1.01 0.01
C VAL A 401 -3.38 -0.26 0.82
N ASN A 402 -3.08 -1.36 0.13
CA ASN A 402 -2.78 -2.64 0.75
C ASN A 402 -1.69 -3.39 0.00
N GLN A 403 -1.00 -4.29 0.70
CA GLN A 403 -0.02 -5.20 0.12
C GLN A 403 -0.60 -6.60 0.11
N THR A 404 -0.60 -7.26 -1.05
CA THR A 404 -1.17 -8.60 -1.20
C THR A 404 -0.23 -9.54 -1.91
N PRO A 405 -0.24 -10.85 -1.59
CA PRO A 405 0.61 -11.82 -2.27
C PRO A 405 0.15 -12.05 -3.72
N PHE A 406 1.10 -12.04 -4.63
CA PHE A 406 0.93 -12.34 -6.05
C PHE A 406 1.78 -13.55 -6.42
N ARG A 407 1.13 -14.66 -6.79
CA ARG A 407 1.76 -15.98 -6.95
C ARG A 407 1.84 -16.39 -8.42
N VAL A 408 2.97 -16.30 -9.07
CA VAL A 408 3.09 -16.73 -10.47
C VAL A 408 3.65 -18.14 -10.54
N GLN A 409 2.94 -19.03 -11.24
CA GLN A 409 3.40 -20.39 -11.55
C GLN A 409 3.75 -20.46 -13.04
N LEU A 410 5.04 -20.56 -13.34
CA LEU A 410 5.58 -20.64 -14.69
C LEU A 410 5.31 -22.05 -15.25
N GLN A 411 4.73 -22.10 -16.45
CA GLN A 411 4.42 -23.36 -17.13
C GLN A 411 5.59 -23.77 -18.02
N GLU A 412 6.00 -25.03 -17.93
CA GLU A 412 6.99 -25.60 -18.85
C GLU A 412 6.45 -25.61 -20.29
N GLY A 413 7.26 -25.14 -21.24
CA GLY A 413 6.90 -25.12 -22.67
C GLY A 413 5.84 -24.08 -23.07
N GLY A 414 5.48 -23.14 -22.20
CA GLY A 414 4.60 -22.01 -22.52
C GLY A 414 5.31 -20.90 -23.29
N THR A 415 4.53 -19.95 -23.81
CA THR A 415 5.02 -18.72 -24.44
C THR A 415 5.06 -17.54 -23.46
N VAL A 416 5.74 -16.46 -23.85
CA VAL A 416 5.68 -15.19 -23.10
C VAL A 416 4.24 -14.68 -23.00
N MET A 417 3.44 -14.80 -24.06
CA MET A 417 2.04 -14.36 -24.07
C MET A 417 1.20 -15.16 -23.09
N ASP A 418 1.43 -16.47 -22.96
CA ASP A 418 0.74 -17.29 -21.96
C ASP A 418 1.03 -16.76 -20.54
N LEU A 419 2.30 -16.42 -20.24
CA LEU A 419 2.66 -15.81 -18.96
C LEU A 419 1.99 -14.45 -18.75
N LEU A 420 2.02 -13.56 -19.75
CA LEU A 420 1.40 -12.23 -19.68
C LEU A 420 -0.11 -12.32 -19.43
N GLN A 421 -0.78 -13.24 -20.12
CA GLN A 421 -2.21 -13.47 -20.00
C GLN A 421 -2.57 -14.07 -18.65
N ASN A 422 -1.81 -15.08 -18.18
CA ASN A 422 -1.97 -15.66 -16.84
C ASN A 422 -1.83 -14.60 -15.75
N VAL A 423 -0.80 -13.75 -15.83
CA VAL A 423 -0.58 -12.65 -14.87
C VAL A 423 -1.74 -11.65 -14.89
N GLN A 424 -2.26 -11.30 -16.07
CA GLN A 424 -3.38 -10.36 -16.17
C GLN A 424 -4.69 -10.93 -15.64
N GLU A 425 -5.00 -12.20 -15.95
CA GLU A 425 -6.15 -12.91 -15.43
C GLU A 425 -6.07 -13.03 -13.90
N GLN A 426 -4.89 -13.35 -13.39
CA GLN A 426 -4.62 -13.43 -11.96
C GLN A 426 -4.79 -12.10 -11.24
N GLN A 427 -4.37 -11.00 -11.86
CA GLN A 427 -4.66 -9.66 -11.36
C GLN A 427 -6.16 -9.41 -11.25
N ALA A 428 -6.95 -9.81 -12.26
CA ALA A 428 -8.41 -9.66 -12.22
C ALA A 428 -9.05 -10.51 -11.11
N MET A 429 -8.55 -11.73 -10.90
CA MET A 429 -9.05 -12.66 -9.88
C MET A 429 -8.80 -12.20 -8.44
N THR A 430 -7.67 -11.51 -8.19
CA THR A 430 -7.32 -11.04 -6.83
C THR A 430 -8.01 -9.73 -6.43
N MET A 431 -8.40 -8.88 -7.41
CA MET A 431 -9.03 -7.57 -7.15
C MET A 431 -10.20 -7.58 -6.15
N PRO A 432 -11.17 -8.51 -6.19
CA PRO A 432 -12.29 -8.51 -5.24
C PRO A 432 -11.88 -8.77 -3.79
N TYR A 433 -10.67 -9.30 -3.57
CA TYR A 433 -10.16 -9.75 -2.27
C TYR A 433 -8.97 -8.93 -1.80
N GLU A 434 -8.56 -7.90 -2.54
CA GLU A 434 -7.36 -7.10 -2.27
C GLU A 434 -7.42 -6.32 -0.95
N SER A 435 -8.61 -6.15 -0.36
CA SER A 435 -8.80 -5.53 0.95
C SER A 435 -8.47 -6.46 2.12
N THR A 436 -8.16 -7.73 1.85
CA THR A 436 -7.82 -8.72 2.89
C THR A 436 -6.49 -8.35 3.56
N PRO A 437 -6.42 -8.23 4.89
CA PRO A 437 -5.18 -7.95 5.60
C PRO A 437 -4.09 -8.99 5.31
N PHE A 438 -2.87 -8.56 4.99
CA PHE A 438 -1.76 -9.48 4.71
C PHE A 438 -1.44 -10.38 5.91
N SER A 439 -1.45 -9.81 7.13
CA SER A 439 -1.27 -10.57 8.37
C SER A 439 -2.31 -11.69 8.52
N HIS A 440 -3.58 -11.40 8.20
CA HIS A 440 -4.67 -12.38 8.22
C HIS A 440 -4.46 -13.47 7.17
N ILE A 441 -3.98 -13.12 5.96
CA ILE A 441 -3.65 -14.10 4.93
C ILE A 441 -2.60 -15.09 5.44
N ILE A 442 -1.51 -14.58 6.04
CA ILE A 442 -0.47 -15.43 6.63
C ILE A 442 -1.05 -16.29 7.75
N GLU A 443 -1.77 -15.66 8.69
CA GLU A 443 -2.24 -16.32 9.90
C GLU A 443 -3.24 -17.44 9.62
N LYS A 444 -4.18 -17.24 8.69
CA LYS A 444 -5.31 -18.16 8.48
C LYS A 444 -5.27 -19.00 7.21
N TYR A 445 -4.63 -18.52 6.14
CA TYR A 445 -4.76 -19.12 4.81
C TYR A 445 -3.47 -19.72 4.28
N THR A 446 -2.38 -19.67 5.07
CA THR A 446 -1.08 -20.24 4.70
C THR A 446 -0.41 -20.95 5.88
N ASN A 447 0.56 -21.81 5.55
CA ASN A 447 1.48 -22.40 6.52
C ASN A 447 2.83 -21.65 6.55
N TRP A 448 2.87 -20.40 6.07
CA TRP A 448 4.08 -19.60 6.14
C TRP A 448 4.36 -19.20 7.60
N PRO A 449 5.63 -18.97 7.98
CA PRO A 449 5.96 -18.39 9.28
C PRO A 449 5.15 -17.11 9.53
N LYS A 450 4.66 -16.89 10.76
CA LYS A 450 3.75 -15.77 11.04
C LYS A 450 4.41 -14.40 10.84
N TRP A 451 5.74 -14.34 10.96
CA TRP A 451 6.57 -13.18 10.66
C TRP A 451 6.94 -13.01 9.17
N SER A 452 6.37 -13.83 8.27
CA SER A 452 6.72 -13.77 6.84
C SER A 452 6.55 -12.38 6.25
N ARG A 453 7.53 -11.98 5.45
CA ARG A 453 7.55 -10.74 4.68
C ARG A 453 7.81 -11.02 3.22
N PHE A 454 7.47 -10.08 2.35
CA PHE A 454 7.86 -10.16 0.95
C PHE A 454 9.34 -9.82 0.80
N SER A 455 10.11 -10.66 0.08
CA SER A 455 11.46 -10.26 -0.37
C SER A 455 11.42 -9.20 -1.46
N SER A 456 10.33 -9.11 -2.22
CA SER A 456 10.12 -7.99 -3.14
C SER A 456 8.67 -7.55 -3.18
N ILE A 457 8.47 -6.24 -3.35
CA ILE A 457 7.15 -5.64 -3.58
C ILE A 457 7.18 -4.89 -4.91
N VAL A 458 6.24 -5.22 -5.79
CA VAL A 458 6.07 -4.58 -7.10
C VAL A 458 4.94 -3.55 -7.05
N HIS A 459 5.29 -2.33 -7.41
CA HIS A 459 4.37 -1.22 -7.57
C HIS A 459 4.48 -0.66 -8.99
N HIS A 460 3.43 -0.85 -9.79
CA HIS A 460 3.29 -0.15 -11.07
C HIS A 460 2.42 1.08 -10.87
N ALA A 461 2.99 2.27 -11.05
CA ALA A 461 2.34 3.53 -10.71
C ALA A 461 2.26 4.45 -11.93
N SER A 462 1.06 4.85 -12.33
CA SER A 462 0.85 6.06 -13.14
C SER A 462 1.17 7.26 -12.23
N ILE A 463 2.05 8.19 -12.63
CA ILE A 463 2.60 9.26 -11.74
C ILE A 463 1.50 9.94 -10.90
N LEU A 464 1.68 9.97 -9.58
CA LEU A 464 0.89 10.76 -8.61
C LEU A 464 1.81 11.56 -7.68
N ASP A 465 2.95 12.06 -8.19
CA ASP A 465 3.75 12.97 -7.38
C ASP A 465 3.06 14.35 -7.39
N ILE A 466 2.58 14.79 -6.23
CA ILE A 466 2.02 16.13 -6.06
C ILE A 466 3.17 17.13 -6.07
N LYS A 467 3.35 17.82 -7.20
CA LYS A 467 4.49 18.75 -7.39
C LYS A 467 4.15 20.21 -7.16
N SER A 468 2.88 20.60 -7.33
CA SER A 468 2.46 21.99 -7.13
C SER A 468 0.97 22.16 -6.87
N MET A 469 0.61 23.33 -6.35
CA MET A 469 -0.76 23.82 -6.18
C MET A 469 -0.80 25.34 -6.34
N LYS A 470 -1.99 25.95 -6.33
CA LYS A 470 -2.13 27.40 -6.23
C LYS A 470 -2.58 27.81 -4.84
N LEU A 471 -1.98 28.86 -4.30
CA LEU A 471 -2.43 29.53 -3.08
C LEU A 471 -2.63 31.01 -3.41
N GLY A 472 -3.89 31.40 -3.67
CA GLY A 472 -4.22 32.70 -4.23
C GLY A 472 -3.81 32.76 -5.70
N ASP A 473 -3.04 33.80 -6.06
CA ASP A 473 -2.46 33.97 -7.40
C ASP A 473 -1.04 33.41 -7.51
N THR A 474 -0.48 32.91 -6.41
CA THR A 474 0.91 32.43 -6.33
C THR A 474 1.00 30.93 -6.57
N GLU A 475 1.99 30.51 -7.35
CA GLU A 475 2.33 29.10 -7.50
C GLU A 475 3.03 28.60 -6.24
N CYS A 476 2.58 27.45 -5.74
CA CYS A 476 3.17 26.78 -4.59
C CYS A 476 3.83 25.49 -5.06
N ARG A 477 5.15 25.41 -4.88
CA ARG A 477 5.93 24.20 -5.12
C ARG A 477 5.81 23.27 -3.93
N ILE A 478 5.65 21.98 -4.17
CA ILE A 478 5.51 20.97 -3.11
C ILE A 478 6.72 20.04 -3.18
N GLU A 479 7.47 19.99 -2.09
CA GLU A 479 8.49 18.97 -1.85
C GLU A 479 8.01 18.00 -0.77
N SER A 480 8.56 16.80 -0.77
CA SER A 480 8.31 15.81 0.28
C SER A 480 9.59 15.09 0.68
N PHE A 481 9.69 14.76 1.96
CA PHE A 481 10.69 13.86 2.51
C PHE A 481 9.98 12.76 3.27
N ALA A 482 10.40 11.51 3.11
CA ALA A 482 9.85 10.37 3.81
C ALA A 482 10.99 9.61 4.46
N ASN A 483 10.80 9.22 5.71
CA ASN A 483 11.73 8.31 6.37
C ASN A 483 11.59 6.91 5.77
N GLU A 484 12.70 6.39 5.26
CA GLU A 484 12.78 5.02 4.76
C GLU A 484 12.66 4.01 5.91
N CYS A 485 12.13 2.83 5.60
CA CYS A 485 12.09 1.73 6.55
C CYS A 485 12.25 0.37 5.87
N ASP A 486 12.57 -0.63 6.68
CA ASP A 486 12.75 -2.01 6.23
C ASP A 486 11.39 -2.65 5.90
N THR A 487 10.90 -2.38 4.69
CA THR A 487 9.57 -2.81 4.23
C THR A 487 9.59 -4.11 3.45
N THR A 488 10.64 -4.31 2.66
CA THR A 488 10.90 -5.47 1.78
C THR A 488 12.38 -5.46 1.42
N ASP A 489 12.93 -6.54 0.85
CA ASP A 489 14.36 -6.58 0.53
C ASP A 489 14.65 -5.78 -0.75
N ILE A 490 13.75 -5.84 -1.72
CA ILE A 490 13.76 -5.02 -2.94
C ILE A 490 12.40 -4.37 -3.16
N TRP A 491 12.36 -3.05 -3.16
CA TRP A 491 11.21 -2.30 -3.64
C TRP A 491 11.33 -2.08 -5.15
N VAL A 492 10.33 -2.56 -5.90
CA VAL A 492 10.30 -2.47 -7.37
C VAL A 492 9.22 -1.47 -7.77
N ARG A 493 9.61 -0.30 -8.27
CA ARG A 493 8.69 0.65 -8.88
C ARG A 493 8.85 0.63 -10.39
N SER A 494 7.74 0.57 -11.11
CA SER A 494 7.71 0.73 -12.56
C SER A 494 6.61 1.70 -12.98
N ASN A 495 6.83 2.34 -14.12
CA ASN A 495 5.86 3.22 -14.76
C ASN A 495 6.15 3.27 -16.26
N PHE A 496 5.12 3.43 -17.09
CA PHE A 496 5.27 3.54 -18.55
C PHE A 496 4.82 4.93 -19.03
N ILE A 497 5.78 5.76 -19.45
CA ILE A 497 5.56 7.14 -19.90
C ILE A 497 6.46 7.44 -21.09
N ASP A 498 5.94 8.19 -22.06
CA ASP A 498 6.67 8.62 -23.26
C ASP A 498 7.35 7.44 -23.98
N ASP A 499 6.63 6.32 -24.07
CA ASP A 499 7.08 5.04 -24.66
C ASP A 499 8.31 4.40 -23.99
N GLN A 500 8.53 4.72 -22.72
CA GLN A 500 9.61 4.18 -21.92
C GLN A 500 9.08 3.61 -20.61
N PHE A 501 9.62 2.45 -20.22
CA PHE A 501 9.53 2.02 -18.84
C PHE A 501 10.56 2.79 -18.02
N HIS A 502 10.08 3.49 -17.02
CA HIS A 502 10.89 4.03 -15.94
C HIS A 502 10.83 3.05 -14.76
N ILE A 503 11.98 2.47 -14.41
CA ILE A 503 12.14 1.41 -13.43
C ILE A 503 13.04 1.93 -12.31
N ILE A 504 12.61 1.73 -11.07
CA ILE A 504 13.40 2.02 -9.88
C ILE A 504 13.43 0.76 -9.02
N LEU A 505 14.64 0.33 -8.66
CA LEU A 505 14.88 -0.68 -7.62
C LEU A 505 15.52 -0.01 -6.42
N ALA A 506 14.94 -0.16 -5.23
CA ALA A 506 15.53 0.30 -3.98
C ALA A 506 15.78 -0.89 -3.05
N ALA A 507 16.91 -0.88 -2.36
CA ALA A 507 17.32 -1.96 -1.45
C ALA A 507 18.25 -1.41 -0.36
N SER A 508 18.51 -2.24 0.65
CA SER A 508 19.52 -1.95 1.68
C SER A 508 20.85 -2.60 1.31
N SER A 509 21.95 -1.84 1.40
CA SER A 509 23.30 -2.32 1.09
C SER A 509 23.78 -3.40 2.05
N ILE A 510 23.15 -3.47 3.23
CA ILE A 510 23.36 -4.50 4.26
C ILE A 510 22.91 -5.88 3.75
N THR A 511 21.78 -5.94 3.03
CA THR A 511 21.17 -7.19 2.58
C THR A 511 21.48 -7.53 1.15
N ILE A 512 21.50 -6.52 0.27
CA ILE A 512 21.67 -6.70 -1.17
C ILE A 512 22.81 -5.79 -1.60
N PRO A 513 23.96 -6.36 -1.98
CA PRO A 513 25.07 -5.60 -2.55
C PRO A 513 24.66 -4.84 -3.83
N GLN A 514 25.23 -3.66 -4.05
CA GLN A 514 24.85 -2.79 -5.18
C GLN A 514 25.11 -3.45 -6.54
N ASP A 515 26.18 -4.23 -6.67
CA ASP A 515 26.53 -5.00 -7.87
C ASP A 515 25.48 -6.09 -8.14
N LEU A 516 24.98 -6.76 -7.10
CA LEU A 516 23.88 -7.71 -7.24
C LEU A 516 22.58 -7.02 -7.64
N LEU A 517 22.23 -5.88 -7.04
CA LEU A 517 21.04 -5.12 -7.46
C LEU A 517 21.16 -4.65 -8.91
N GLN A 518 22.38 -4.31 -9.36
CA GLN A 518 22.65 -3.96 -10.76
C GLN A 518 22.38 -5.15 -11.71
N VAL A 519 22.82 -6.36 -11.34
CA VAL A 519 22.50 -7.59 -12.10
C VAL A 519 21.00 -7.84 -12.14
N ILE A 520 20.29 -7.66 -11.01
CA ILE A 520 18.83 -7.83 -10.95
C ILE A 520 18.13 -6.79 -11.84
N MET A 521 18.58 -5.53 -11.82
CA MET A 521 18.08 -4.47 -12.70
C MET A 521 18.30 -4.81 -14.17
N ASP A 522 19.46 -5.37 -14.53
CA ASP A 522 19.78 -5.77 -15.89
C ASP A 522 18.84 -6.88 -16.38
N ILE A 523 18.66 -7.95 -15.59
CA ILE A 523 17.74 -9.05 -15.91
C ILE A 523 16.31 -8.51 -16.07
N PHE A 524 15.84 -7.70 -15.13
CA PHE A 524 14.47 -7.20 -15.17
C PHE A 524 14.21 -6.32 -16.41
N CYS A 525 15.17 -5.45 -16.75
CA CYS A 525 15.08 -4.62 -17.95
C CYS A 525 15.14 -5.44 -19.23
N GLU A 526 16.00 -6.45 -19.28
CA GLU A 526 16.09 -7.39 -20.41
C GLU A 526 14.75 -8.11 -20.60
N LYS A 527 14.15 -8.66 -19.54
CA LYS A 527 12.87 -9.38 -19.65
C LYS A 527 11.72 -8.47 -20.06
N ILE A 528 11.66 -7.22 -19.59
CA ILE A 528 10.66 -6.25 -20.10
C ILE A 528 10.84 -6.03 -21.61
N ALA A 529 12.08 -5.78 -22.06
CA ALA A 529 12.35 -5.50 -23.47
C ALA A 529 12.07 -6.72 -24.36
N GLU A 530 12.51 -7.91 -23.93
CA GLU A 530 12.28 -9.19 -24.61
C GLU A 530 10.78 -9.46 -24.75
N PHE A 531 10.04 -9.42 -23.65
CA PHE A 531 8.62 -9.75 -23.64
C PHE A 531 7.80 -8.76 -24.47
N ALA A 532 8.17 -7.49 -24.46
CA ALA A 532 7.57 -6.46 -25.31
C ALA A 532 7.88 -6.64 -26.80
N SER A 533 9.02 -7.25 -27.14
CA SER A 533 9.51 -7.36 -28.51
C SER A 533 8.95 -8.58 -29.25
N ASP A 534 8.87 -9.73 -28.57
CA ASP A 534 8.39 -10.99 -29.13
C ASP A 534 7.55 -11.76 -28.09
N PRO A 535 6.28 -11.34 -27.88
CA PRO A 535 5.44 -11.99 -26.90
C PRO A 535 5.01 -13.41 -27.30
N ASP A 536 5.17 -13.80 -28.57
CA ASP A 536 4.79 -15.15 -29.04
C ASP A 536 5.99 -16.13 -28.96
N ALA A 537 7.16 -15.68 -28.51
CA ALA A 537 8.33 -16.51 -28.26
C ALA A 537 8.10 -17.54 -27.14
N ALA A 538 8.83 -18.66 -27.24
CA ALA A 538 8.91 -19.64 -26.16
C ALA A 538 9.52 -19.00 -24.91
N LEU A 539 8.91 -19.23 -23.75
CA LEU A 539 9.41 -18.72 -22.49
C LEU A 539 10.72 -19.42 -22.13
N GLU A 540 11.77 -18.65 -21.85
CA GLU A 540 13.05 -19.18 -21.39
C GLU A 540 12.86 -20.02 -20.12
N ASP A 541 13.41 -21.23 -20.10
CA ASP A 541 13.40 -22.11 -18.92
C ASP A 541 14.33 -21.54 -17.83
N PRO A 542 13.77 -21.05 -16.69
CA PRO A 542 14.58 -20.46 -15.63
C PRO A 542 15.53 -21.46 -14.97
N LEU A 543 15.26 -22.76 -15.04
CA LEU A 543 16.08 -23.80 -14.43
C LEU A 543 17.36 -24.06 -15.24
N ALA A 544 17.37 -23.75 -16.54
CA ALA A 544 18.52 -23.94 -17.41
C ALA A 544 19.62 -22.88 -17.18
N ARG A 545 19.28 -21.73 -16.58
CA ARG A 545 20.16 -20.55 -16.49
C ARG A 545 20.15 -19.93 -15.10
N ARG A 546 20.29 -20.76 -14.07
CA ARG A 546 20.34 -20.30 -12.68
C ARG A 546 21.53 -19.35 -12.47
N VAL A 547 21.25 -18.11 -12.07
CA VAL A 547 22.26 -17.04 -11.96
C VAL A 547 23.03 -17.07 -10.63
N ALA A 548 22.49 -17.67 -9.56
CA ALA A 548 23.15 -17.75 -8.25
C ALA A 548 22.66 -18.92 -7.37
N ASP A 549 23.42 -19.25 -6.32
CA ASP A 549 22.97 -20.09 -5.21
C ASP A 549 21.77 -19.45 -4.48
N SER A 550 20.87 -20.30 -3.95
CA SER A 550 19.42 -20.08 -3.78
C SER A 550 18.93 -18.84 -3.02
N THR A 551 19.76 -18.22 -2.17
CA THR A 551 19.35 -17.15 -1.25
C THR A 551 20.58 -16.42 -0.73
N ILE A 552 20.54 -15.09 -0.67
CA ILE A 552 21.57 -14.28 -0.02
C ILE A 552 21.47 -14.50 1.51
N PRO A 553 22.52 -14.99 2.19
CA PRO A 553 22.49 -15.11 3.64
C PRO A 553 22.52 -13.73 4.30
N LEU A 554 21.70 -13.53 5.33
CA LEU A 554 21.86 -12.39 6.25
C LEU A 554 23.18 -12.59 7.01
N PHE A 555 24.21 -11.88 6.55
CA PHE A 555 25.58 -11.83 7.09
C PHE A 555 26.46 -13.09 6.95
N PRO A 556 27.79 -12.92 6.79
CA PRO A 556 28.75 -14.02 6.85
C PRO A 556 29.03 -14.42 8.30
N LYS A 557 28.46 -15.54 8.76
CA LYS A 557 28.80 -16.45 9.90
C LYS A 557 29.33 -15.92 11.27
N ASN A 558 29.85 -14.69 11.43
CA ASN A 558 30.57 -14.22 12.62
C ASN A 558 29.86 -13.08 13.39
N THR A 559 28.66 -12.71 12.98
CA THR A 559 27.82 -11.71 13.67
C THR A 559 26.40 -12.24 13.77
N LEU A 560 26.24 -13.42 14.36
CA LEU A 560 24.93 -13.82 14.88
C LEU A 560 24.47 -12.71 15.86
N PRO A 561 23.25 -12.19 15.75
CA PRO A 561 22.56 -11.70 16.94
C PRO A 561 22.52 -12.85 17.94
N LEU A 562 22.66 -12.52 19.22
CA LEU A 562 22.69 -13.36 20.42
C LEU A 562 21.58 -14.42 20.58
N ARG A 563 20.89 -14.88 19.54
CA ARG A 563 19.91 -15.98 19.57
C ARG A 563 20.48 -17.26 20.19
N LEU A 564 21.81 -17.39 20.31
CA LEU A 564 22.51 -18.59 20.79
C LEU A 564 23.64 -18.35 21.81
N GLN A 565 23.61 -17.23 22.55
CA GLN A 565 24.47 -17.05 23.73
C GLN A 565 23.71 -16.52 24.96
N LEU A 566 22.39 -16.72 25.02
CA LEU A 566 21.76 -16.80 26.34
C LEU A 566 22.39 -18.00 27.04
N SER A 567 23.16 -17.73 28.10
CA SER A 567 23.75 -18.79 28.90
C SER A 567 22.64 -19.75 29.32
N GLN A 568 22.88 -21.05 29.19
CA GLN A 568 22.04 -22.10 29.79
C GLN A 568 21.92 -21.97 31.33
N ASP A 569 22.54 -20.92 31.91
CA ASP A 569 22.63 -20.62 33.34
C ASP A 569 21.63 -19.58 33.84
N VAL A 570 20.72 -19.04 33.01
CA VAL A 570 19.66 -18.16 33.52
C VAL A 570 18.52 -19.03 34.05
N ASP A 571 18.45 -19.20 35.36
CA ASP A 571 17.33 -19.85 36.04
C ASP A 571 16.07 -18.95 35.95
N PHE A 572 15.47 -18.90 34.77
CA PHE A 572 14.24 -18.16 34.51
C PHE A 572 13.07 -18.71 35.34
N VAL A 573 13.05 -20.03 35.56
CA VAL A 573 12.00 -20.73 36.32
C VAL A 573 11.88 -20.15 37.74
N ASN A 574 13.02 -19.80 38.37
CA ASN A 574 13.08 -19.19 39.70
C ASN A 574 13.35 -17.67 39.68
N SER A 575 13.28 -17.03 38.50
CA SER A 575 13.54 -15.59 38.35
C SER A 575 12.37 -14.74 38.86
N PRO A 576 12.63 -13.60 39.53
CA PRO A 576 11.57 -12.65 39.91
C PRO A 576 10.85 -12.03 38.70
N PHE A 577 11.42 -12.13 37.50
CA PHE A 577 10.84 -11.61 36.26
C PHE A 577 9.80 -12.54 35.63
N ARG A 578 9.75 -13.82 36.03
CA ARG A 578 8.83 -14.80 35.43
C ARG A 578 7.37 -14.37 35.54
N ALA A 579 6.93 -13.97 36.74
CA ALA A 579 5.56 -13.51 36.97
C ALA A 579 5.23 -12.23 36.18
N LEU A 580 6.22 -11.37 35.91
CA LEU A 580 6.04 -10.19 35.08
C LEU A 580 5.84 -10.54 33.60
N VAL A 581 6.60 -11.51 33.08
CA VAL A 581 6.47 -12.01 31.71
C VAL A 581 5.13 -12.74 31.52
N GLU A 582 4.77 -13.64 32.43
CA GLU A 582 3.47 -14.35 32.40
C GLU A 582 2.31 -13.36 32.40
N LYS A 583 2.36 -12.34 33.27
CA LYS A 583 1.36 -11.27 33.30
C LYS A 583 1.30 -10.49 31.99
N ALA A 584 2.44 -10.15 31.40
CA ALA A 584 2.49 -9.45 30.11
C ALA A 584 1.86 -10.29 29.00
N TRP A 585 2.15 -11.60 28.98
CA TRP A 585 1.60 -12.55 28.00
C TRP A 585 0.08 -12.67 28.13
N ASP A 586 -0.43 -12.76 29.36
CA ASP A 586 -1.88 -12.79 29.63
C ASP A 586 -2.58 -11.52 29.14
N GLU A 587 -2.03 -10.34 29.47
CA GLU A 587 -2.65 -9.05 29.13
C GLU A 587 -2.57 -8.72 27.64
N ILE A 588 -1.43 -9.00 26.99
CA ILE A 588 -1.17 -8.61 25.60
C ILE A 588 -1.64 -9.67 24.62
N LEU A 589 -1.36 -10.95 24.89
CA LEU A 589 -1.67 -12.04 23.95
C LEU A 589 -3.03 -12.67 24.23
N CYS A 590 -3.62 -12.47 25.42
CA CYS A 590 -4.89 -13.04 25.84
C CYS A 590 -4.91 -14.58 25.70
N ILE A 591 -3.81 -15.25 26.07
CA ILE A 591 -3.61 -16.69 25.88
C ILE A 591 -4.74 -17.57 26.46
N HIS A 592 -5.48 -17.06 27.44
CA HIS A 592 -6.61 -17.75 28.09
C HIS A 592 -7.99 -17.48 27.47
N GLU A 593 -8.16 -16.38 26.71
CA GLU A 593 -9.44 -16.02 26.07
C GLU A 593 -9.52 -16.45 24.61
N MET A 594 -8.38 -16.73 23.97
CA MET A 594 -8.37 -17.19 22.60
C MET A 594 -9.07 -18.55 22.52
N GLU A 595 -10.11 -18.67 21.69
CA GLU A 595 -10.52 -19.96 21.11
C GLU A 595 -9.36 -20.49 20.25
N PHE A 596 -8.25 -20.92 20.87
CA PHE A 596 -7.26 -21.78 20.26
C PHE A 596 -7.93 -23.15 20.09
N ARG A 597 -8.78 -23.25 19.08
CA ARG A 597 -9.17 -24.55 18.53
C ARG A 597 -7.92 -25.15 17.92
N GLU A 598 -7.35 -26.13 18.62
CA GLU A 598 -6.52 -27.20 18.06
C GLU A 598 -5.35 -26.73 17.17
N GLN A 599 -4.30 -26.18 17.78
CA GLN A 599 -2.94 -26.37 17.23
C GLN A 599 -2.01 -26.79 18.38
N ASP A 600 -1.42 -27.97 18.21
CA ASP A 600 -0.51 -28.69 19.10
C ASP A 600 0.85 -27.97 19.33
N VAL A 601 0.85 -26.70 19.75
CA VAL A 601 2.09 -26.00 20.08
C VAL A 601 2.21 -25.89 21.60
N GLU A 602 2.97 -26.81 22.19
CA GLU A 602 3.39 -26.72 23.59
C GLU A 602 4.29 -25.49 23.73
N ILE A 603 3.79 -24.46 24.40
CA ILE A 603 4.55 -23.23 24.65
C ILE A 603 5.53 -23.50 25.80
N THR A 604 6.81 -23.52 25.48
CA THR A 604 7.91 -23.66 26.44
C THR A 604 8.69 -22.35 26.56
N PRO A 605 9.56 -22.18 27.58
CA PRO A 605 10.47 -21.03 27.67
C PRO A 605 11.40 -20.84 26.46
N ASP A 606 11.58 -21.86 25.62
CA ASP A 606 12.40 -21.82 24.40
C ASP A 606 11.57 -21.48 23.13
N THR A 607 10.26 -21.28 23.27
CA THR A 607 9.38 -20.99 22.14
C THR A 607 9.52 -19.52 21.74
N ALA A 608 10.06 -19.28 20.54
CA ALA A 608 10.29 -17.92 20.06
C ALA A 608 8.98 -17.16 19.80
N PHE A 609 8.91 -15.92 20.32
CA PHE A 609 7.71 -15.09 20.27
C PHE A 609 7.10 -14.93 18.86
N PHE A 610 7.94 -14.66 17.87
CA PHE A 610 7.46 -14.42 16.50
C PHE A 610 6.99 -15.68 15.77
N ASP A 611 7.40 -16.87 16.22
CA ASP A 611 6.97 -18.12 15.56
C ASP A 611 5.52 -18.46 15.91
N VAL A 612 5.05 -18.03 17.09
CA VAL A 612 3.69 -18.30 17.57
C VAL A 612 2.77 -17.10 17.43
N TRP A 613 3.23 -15.91 17.80
CA TRP A 613 2.38 -14.71 17.90
C TRP A 613 2.68 -13.63 16.87
N GLY A 614 3.82 -13.73 16.19
CA GLY A 614 3.97 -13.30 14.79
C GLY A 614 3.96 -11.82 14.44
N ASN A 615 3.77 -10.87 15.35
CA ASN A 615 3.63 -9.48 14.95
C ASN A 615 4.43 -8.47 15.78
N MET A 616 4.95 -7.44 15.10
CA MET A 616 5.77 -6.39 15.69
C MET A 616 4.98 -5.43 16.58
N LEU A 617 3.66 -5.32 16.41
CA LEU A 617 2.84 -4.46 17.25
C LEU A 617 2.75 -5.00 18.68
N ALA A 618 2.61 -6.31 18.83
CA ALA A 618 2.63 -6.97 20.12
C ALA A 618 4.02 -6.86 20.78
N ALA A 619 5.10 -6.92 19.99
CA ALA A 619 6.44 -6.60 20.49
C ALA A 619 6.54 -5.15 21.04
N GLN A 620 5.90 -4.16 20.39
CA GLN A 620 5.80 -2.81 20.96
C GLN A 620 5.01 -2.81 22.27
N GLN A 621 3.87 -3.50 22.33
CA GLN A 621 3.07 -3.58 23.56
C GLN A 621 3.88 -4.19 24.71
N PHE A 622 4.72 -5.19 24.45
CA PHE A 622 5.65 -5.73 25.43
C PHE A 622 6.69 -4.70 25.87
N ALA A 623 7.30 -3.99 24.92
CA ALA A 623 8.27 -2.93 25.21
C ALA A 623 7.67 -1.84 26.11
N ASP A 624 6.45 -1.38 25.80
CA ASP A 624 5.70 -0.41 26.60
C ASP A 624 5.38 -0.98 28.00
N PHE A 625 4.87 -2.21 28.05
CA PHE A 625 4.52 -2.87 29.31
C PHE A 625 5.73 -2.99 30.24
N TYR A 626 6.84 -3.55 29.76
CA TYR A 626 8.03 -3.73 30.59
C TYR A 626 8.69 -2.41 30.98
N SER A 627 8.58 -1.36 30.16
CA SER A 627 9.07 -0.03 30.50
C SER A 627 8.33 0.59 31.70
N VAL A 628 7.08 0.17 31.99
CA VAL A 628 6.34 0.61 33.18
C VAL A 628 6.85 -0.06 34.47
N TYR A 629 7.30 -1.31 34.38
CA TYR A 629 7.70 -2.12 35.54
C TYR A 629 9.23 -2.17 35.77
N THR A 630 10.01 -1.54 34.90
CA THR A 630 11.47 -1.52 34.99
C THR A 630 12.01 -0.10 34.97
N THR A 631 13.23 0.10 35.48
CA THR A 631 13.90 1.41 35.46
C THR A 631 14.59 1.70 34.12
N LYS A 632 14.55 0.75 33.18
CA LYS A 632 15.15 0.88 31.85
C LYS A 632 14.04 1.01 30.81
N THR A 633 14.23 1.88 29.84
CA THR A 633 13.39 1.90 28.65
C THR A 633 13.71 0.65 27.82
N ILE A 634 12.70 -0.16 27.57
CA ILE A 634 12.78 -1.28 26.62
C ILE A 634 12.19 -0.80 25.31
N LEU A 635 12.91 -1.00 24.21
CA LEU A 635 12.48 -0.61 22.88
C LEU A 635 11.88 -1.81 22.13
N LEU A 636 11.08 -1.52 21.10
CA LEU A 636 10.58 -2.54 20.18
C LEU A 636 11.72 -3.40 19.61
N GLU A 637 12.81 -2.76 19.22
CA GLU A 637 14.01 -3.40 18.70
C GLU A 637 14.63 -4.40 19.68
N ASP A 638 14.57 -4.12 20.99
CA ASP A 638 15.10 -5.02 22.01
C ASP A 638 14.27 -6.31 22.06
N ILE A 639 12.94 -6.23 21.94
CA ILE A 639 12.06 -7.41 21.86
C ILE A 639 12.29 -8.19 20.56
N VAL A 640 12.59 -7.51 19.44
CA VAL A 640 12.86 -8.20 18.17
C VAL A 640 14.22 -8.92 18.19
N ASP A 641 15.23 -8.34 18.84
CA ASP A 641 16.56 -8.94 18.96
C ASP A 641 16.63 -10.09 19.97
N TYR A 642 15.77 -10.04 20.99
CA TYR A 642 15.66 -11.03 22.07
C TYR A 642 14.20 -11.51 22.21
N PRO A 643 13.67 -12.22 21.20
CA PRO A 643 12.26 -12.58 21.10
C PRO A 643 11.84 -13.73 22.01
#